data_AF-A0A2M4AG46-F1
#
_entry.id   AF-A0A2M4AG46-F1
#
_cell.length_a   1.000
_cell.length_b   1.000
_cell.length_c   1.000
_cell.angle_alpha   90.00
_cell.angle_beta   90.00
_cell.angle_gamma   90.00
#
_symmetry.space_group_name_H-M   'P 1'
#
loop_
_entity.id
_entity.type
_entity.pdbx_description
1 polymer ?
#
loop_
_entity_poly.entity_id
_entity_poly.type
_entity_poly.pdbx_seq_one_letter_code
_entity_poly.pdbx_strand_id
1 'polypeptide(L)'
;MTSQGGATATADSPTAVAIGIDFGTSYSSVGIYRNGKFEIVANEAGNHRIPSVVAFTDKARLVGEEALAQVDIDPANCVLEVKRVLGHYNPKPASSKPPPSERRLVQVQFKGETKCYHPEEICGIILAHLRAMAVRQLGPGYVVSGAVIAVPAQFSDGQRQAVLDAATIAGLTVLRLINEPTAAALSFGINKQVIGEQCVLVCSFGGGFLDVSILTIYNGVFQVKASSGDTHLGGVDIDNRLVEYLVRQMAVDGGANTISEDRVAMRKIRKVCEQAKRTLSYTSQVSIELDQLVGGHRFSTTLTKDLLYELCKDLFERVLLHVETALRRARKDRFAVHEIMLVGESSRIPRVQIMLSEFFDRRSLASSVNSDEAVVVGTAIAAAILSGDKSSAIQDVLWWDLVPRSIGLIGENEGEPPRILISRNSTLPLKVRHRVKNYRGVQRLYEGESAIVEDNVTLGQLRLEGSFGDIEDVGLSFSVDLNGVLHVMVEGNIELKATLDKGRLERYEIDRIVYEHKRLLLEMERDEQEEQKLRKQQQHEEDNNSKTPPSLVASDETVLVGTWDRFSEWLHCICIVTFDLELGQAMELIYPKHVTLTEQEKMNICYLAFPDSNSGCMGDSQFHIRLRVSSGSENSTLPRGLQEFNCHCMPVHRADPGHFWGFVYFRQIKDSSLKRGYFQKSVVLLTRLPFVNLFYELSAVVAPAYFETGEPTLESVCDSICRWPSLLSDEMLPLQLLGNVYEVTIPKQTGKYAIVPETLTSTSGGGRAGSGTTHRVIASVHEIDIFRSLQLFLPHIHLLWELVLTGEPIIVTGTSPTDCAHMVQSLTSLISPLAYCAESRPYFTIHDTEFKEFTQSKNGHPSIILGVTNPFFAKTLQHWPHTIRLQDSTEAQLQRQQQQQQKHQQHHHQSQSQPSTAAAASKGGNSNIPSAPYGGGDGSATLSRLSKIKQITHKLLDSSPGLYTQYKPFVQKDKAFIKKILLGLKTERPVSVQSALLRRHLLELTQSFMIPLERYMASLMPLQKDISPFRSAPQPNPFRQEDFLATLDECGPQLTSTCRGDWEGLYRRFFSSPNFKGWYEARYFELEQTLQVLHMQTLSEANLAEWAKGKLEVEIVDMILRLRHKLALCSGSGGGGGGGSSNHIAALPVQLNAKETRAQLLRHMENMKKSLPDDLKQILGDA
;
A
#
# COMPACT_ATOMS: atom_id res chain seq x y z
N MET A 1 -45.97 19.07 -26.73
CA MET A 1 -46.18 19.35 -25.29
C MET A 1 -46.64 18.07 -24.61
N THR A 2 -45.85 17.53 -23.68
CA THR A 2 -46.31 16.90 -22.42
C THR A 2 -45.09 16.48 -21.61
N SER A 3 -45.12 16.89 -20.35
CA SER A 3 -44.05 16.89 -19.35
C SER A 3 -44.01 15.59 -18.54
N GLN A 4 -42.80 15.15 -18.19
CA GLN A 4 -42.52 14.07 -17.25
C GLN A 4 -42.57 14.58 -15.79
N GLY A 5 -43.06 13.72 -14.89
CA GLY A 5 -42.91 13.81 -13.44
C GLY A 5 -41.91 12.75 -12.94
N GLY A 6 -41.02 13.17 -12.04
CA GLY A 6 -39.80 12.46 -11.64
C GLY A 6 -39.96 11.36 -10.58
N ALA A 7 -38.99 10.46 -10.58
CA ALA A 7 -38.76 9.44 -9.56
C ALA A 7 -37.53 9.82 -8.71
N THR A 8 -37.66 9.68 -7.39
CA THR A 8 -36.65 9.99 -6.37
C THR A 8 -35.58 8.90 -6.29
N ALA A 9 -34.31 9.28 -6.47
CA ALA A 9 -33.14 8.41 -6.51
C ALA A 9 -32.56 8.09 -5.12
N THR A 10 -32.12 6.83 -4.95
CA THR A 10 -31.32 6.30 -3.83
C THR A 10 -29.86 6.76 -3.92
N ALA A 11 -29.18 6.96 -2.80
CA ALA A 11 -27.78 7.41 -2.76
C ALA A 11 -26.81 6.29 -3.21
N ASP A 12 -26.35 6.38 -4.46
CA ASP A 12 -25.37 5.48 -5.07
C ASP A 12 -23.94 5.75 -4.55
N SER A 13 -23.12 4.68 -4.45
CA SER A 13 -21.68 4.79 -4.21
C SER A 13 -21.01 5.63 -5.30
N PRO A 14 -20.01 6.48 -4.97
CA PRO A 14 -19.48 7.43 -5.92
C PRO A 14 -18.77 6.72 -7.08
N THR A 15 -19.07 7.17 -8.31
CA THR A 15 -18.60 6.53 -9.54
C THR A 15 -17.15 6.93 -9.83
N ALA A 16 -16.27 5.96 -10.05
CA ALA A 16 -14.88 6.23 -10.41
C ALA A 16 -14.78 6.74 -11.86
N VAL A 17 -14.07 7.84 -12.08
CA VAL A 17 -13.87 8.46 -13.40
C VAL A 17 -12.37 8.65 -13.63
N ALA A 18 -11.92 8.37 -14.86
CA ALA A 18 -10.59 8.71 -15.31
C ALA A 18 -10.59 10.02 -16.10
N ILE A 19 -9.54 10.82 -15.94
CA ILE A 19 -9.37 12.12 -16.59
C ILE A 19 -8.22 12.09 -17.60
N GLY A 20 -8.31 12.92 -18.64
CA GLY A 20 -7.21 13.20 -19.55
C GLY A 20 -6.50 14.49 -19.15
N ILE A 21 -5.17 14.49 -19.08
CA ILE A 21 -4.38 15.67 -18.72
C ILE A 21 -3.39 15.97 -19.84
N ASP A 22 -3.48 17.18 -20.39
CA ASP A 22 -2.40 17.78 -21.16
C ASP A 22 -1.51 18.56 -20.18
N PHE A 23 -0.36 17.97 -19.83
CA PHE A 23 0.59 18.56 -18.89
C PHE A 23 1.65 19.34 -19.67
N GLY A 24 1.39 20.60 -20.05
CA GLY A 24 2.29 21.39 -20.88
C GLY A 24 3.32 22.22 -20.09
N THR A 25 4.36 22.68 -20.78
CA THR A 25 5.45 23.50 -20.19
C THR A 25 4.96 24.85 -19.68
N SER A 26 4.10 25.52 -20.46
CA SER A 26 3.58 26.86 -20.17
C SER A 26 2.15 26.82 -19.63
N TYR A 27 1.31 25.97 -20.22
CA TYR A 27 -0.08 25.77 -19.80
C TYR A 27 -0.40 24.28 -19.72
N SER A 28 -1.28 23.93 -18.80
CA SER A 28 -1.86 22.60 -18.66
C SER A 28 -3.38 22.66 -18.76
N SER A 29 -3.99 21.56 -19.19
CA SER A 29 -5.44 21.43 -19.33
C SER A 29 -5.90 20.05 -18.86
N VAL A 30 -7.15 19.95 -18.40
CA VAL A 30 -7.74 18.68 -17.96
C VAL A 30 -9.09 18.46 -18.64
N GLY A 31 -9.33 17.23 -19.10
CA GLY A 31 -10.51 16.84 -19.85
C GLY A 31 -11.17 15.59 -19.27
N ILE A 32 -12.48 15.51 -19.45
CA ILE A 32 -13.34 14.41 -19.02
C ILE A 32 -14.07 13.90 -20.27
N TYR A 33 -14.31 12.60 -20.36
CA TYR A 33 -15.17 12.02 -21.39
C TYR A 33 -16.36 11.33 -20.72
N ARG A 34 -17.58 11.73 -21.08
CA ARG A 34 -18.82 11.19 -20.50
C ARG A 34 -19.95 11.29 -21.50
N ASN A 35 -20.84 10.29 -21.52
CA ASN A 35 -22.03 10.27 -22.37
C ASN A 35 -21.70 10.46 -23.87
N GLY A 36 -20.59 9.89 -24.34
CA GLY A 36 -20.14 10.00 -25.73
C GLY A 36 -19.57 11.37 -26.12
N LYS A 37 -19.34 12.28 -25.16
CA LYS A 37 -18.78 13.62 -25.40
C LYS A 37 -17.57 13.88 -24.52
N PHE A 38 -16.63 14.64 -25.05
CA PHE A 38 -15.54 15.20 -24.27
C PHE A 38 -15.93 16.57 -23.72
N GLU A 39 -15.45 16.88 -22.53
CA GLU A 39 -15.62 18.16 -21.84
C GLU A 39 -14.24 18.60 -21.32
N ILE A 40 -13.80 19.81 -21.66
CA ILE A 40 -12.58 20.40 -21.11
C ILE A 40 -12.98 21.18 -19.86
N VAL A 41 -12.31 20.92 -18.75
CA VAL A 41 -12.66 21.53 -17.46
C VAL A 41 -12.11 22.95 -17.41
N ALA A 42 -12.93 23.91 -16.98
CA ALA A 42 -12.51 25.27 -16.71
C ALA A 42 -12.18 25.46 -15.22
N ASN A 43 -11.32 26.43 -14.90
CA ASN A 43 -11.18 26.91 -13.52
C ASN A 43 -12.34 27.86 -13.15
N GLU A 44 -12.29 28.43 -11.94
CA GLU A 44 -13.31 29.36 -11.42
C GLU A 44 -13.48 30.62 -12.26
N ALA A 45 -12.43 31.04 -12.97
CA ALA A 45 -12.46 32.19 -13.88
C ALA A 45 -12.97 31.83 -15.30
N GLY A 46 -13.32 30.57 -15.55
CA GLY A 46 -13.76 30.10 -16.87
C GLY A 46 -12.62 29.76 -17.83
N ASN A 47 -11.37 29.73 -17.37
CA ASN A 47 -10.22 29.40 -18.21
C ASN A 47 -10.01 27.89 -18.31
N HIS A 48 -9.92 27.37 -19.53
CA HIS A 48 -9.60 25.95 -19.80
C HIS A 48 -8.10 25.64 -19.79
N ARG A 49 -7.27 26.67 -19.95
CA ARG A 49 -5.81 26.57 -19.93
C ARG A 49 -5.29 27.18 -18.64
N ILE A 50 -4.57 26.39 -17.88
CA ILE A 50 -4.06 26.76 -16.56
C ILE A 50 -2.56 26.97 -16.66
N PRO A 51 -2.00 28.15 -16.32
CA PRO A 51 -0.56 28.35 -16.31
C PRO A 51 0.15 27.27 -15.47
N SER A 52 1.17 26.64 -16.03
CA SER A 52 2.01 25.64 -15.35
C SER A 52 3.02 26.32 -14.43
N VAL A 53 2.51 27.10 -13.47
CA VAL A 53 3.29 27.95 -12.54
C VAL A 53 2.86 27.65 -11.12
N VAL A 54 3.85 27.55 -10.22
CA VAL A 54 3.63 27.41 -8.77
C VAL A 54 4.30 28.57 -8.06
N ALA A 55 3.58 29.27 -7.18
CA ALA A 55 4.13 30.32 -6.35
C ALA A 55 4.04 29.93 -4.88
N PHE A 56 5.11 30.17 -4.12
CA PHE A 56 5.18 29.91 -2.70
C PHE A 56 5.09 31.24 -1.97
N THR A 57 4.10 31.35 -1.08
CA THR A 57 3.90 32.51 -0.22
C THR A 57 4.04 32.10 1.24
N ASP A 58 4.02 33.05 2.16
CA ASP A 58 4.03 32.74 3.60
C ASP A 58 2.80 31.96 4.07
N LYS A 59 1.72 31.93 3.28
CA LYS A 59 0.45 31.29 3.66
C LYS A 59 0.13 30.06 2.83
N ALA A 60 0.32 30.13 1.51
CA ALA A 60 -0.21 29.16 0.57
C ALA A 60 0.72 28.85 -0.59
N ARG A 61 0.49 27.69 -1.21
CA ARG A 61 1.05 27.29 -2.50
C ARG A 61 0.01 27.60 -3.58
N LEU A 62 0.26 28.62 -4.38
CA LEU A 62 -0.64 29.04 -5.45
C LEU A 62 -0.28 28.32 -6.74
N VAL A 63 -1.28 28.05 -7.58
CA VAL A 63 -1.10 27.40 -8.90
C VAL A 63 -1.89 28.18 -9.95
N GLY A 64 -1.40 28.21 -11.19
CA GLY A 64 -2.15 28.81 -12.30
C GLY A 64 -2.06 30.34 -12.32
N GLU A 65 -3.18 31.00 -12.57
CA GLU A 65 -3.25 32.46 -12.71
C GLU A 65 -2.86 33.19 -11.43
N GLU A 66 -3.24 32.66 -10.27
CA GLU A 66 -2.88 33.22 -8.97
C GLU A 66 -1.37 33.20 -8.76
N ALA A 67 -0.72 32.10 -9.14
CA ALA A 67 0.72 31.99 -9.12
C ALA A 67 1.37 32.92 -10.14
N LEU A 68 0.80 33.02 -11.35
CA LEU A 68 1.30 33.90 -12.40
C LEU A 68 1.29 35.38 -11.99
N ALA A 69 0.28 35.81 -11.24
CA ALA A 69 0.20 37.15 -10.68
C ALA A 69 1.31 37.44 -9.65
N GLN A 70 1.74 36.44 -8.88
CA GLN A 70 2.85 36.59 -7.93
C GLN A 70 4.22 36.73 -8.61
N VAL A 71 4.40 36.21 -9.83
CA VAL A 71 5.70 36.24 -10.52
C VAL A 71 6.20 37.67 -10.76
N ASP A 72 5.29 38.63 -10.93
CA ASP A 72 5.65 40.03 -11.15
C ASP A 72 6.08 40.74 -9.85
N ILE A 73 5.70 40.19 -8.69
CA ILE A 73 5.95 40.76 -7.36
C ILE A 73 7.16 40.07 -6.70
N ASP A 74 7.16 38.74 -6.69
CA ASP A 74 8.18 37.89 -6.07
C ASP A 74 8.60 36.75 -7.02
N PRO A 75 9.42 37.05 -8.04
CA PRO A 75 9.90 36.04 -8.97
C PRO A 75 10.84 35.02 -8.33
N ALA A 76 11.35 35.26 -7.11
CA ALA A 76 12.29 34.34 -6.45
C ALA A 76 11.59 33.11 -5.87
N ASN A 77 10.34 33.26 -5.44
CA ASN A 77 9.52 32.18 -4.87
C ASN A 77 8.48 31.62 -5.85
N CYS A 78 8.63 31.93 -7.14
CA CYS A 78 7.80 31.41 -8.22
C CYS A 78 8.59 30.44 -9.11
N VAL A 79 7.98 29.30 -9.42
CA VAL A 79 8.56 28.24 -10.23
C VAL A 79 7.79 28.14 -11.54
N LEU A 80 8.49 28.37 -12.65
CA LEU A 80 7.95 28.33 -14.01
C LEU A 80 8.69 27.26 -14.81
N GLU A 81 8.05 26.77 -15.88
CA GLU A 81 8.70 25.91 -16.90
C GLU A 81 9.36 24.63 -16.34
N VAL A 82 8.90 24.16 -15.17
CA VAL A 82 9.52 23.03 -14.44
C VAL A 82 9.59 21.73 -15.26
N LYS A 83 8.67 21.56 -16.22
CA LYS A 83 8.67 20.42 -17.17
C LYS A 83 9.98 20.33 -17.97
N ARG A 84 10.72 21.44 -18.18
CA ARG A 84 12.02 21.43 -18.88
C ARG A 84 13.15 20.81 -18.06
N VAL A 85 13.06 20.86 -16.73
CA VAL A 85 14.10 20.31 -15.83
C VAL A 85 13.72 18.93 -15.26
N LEU A 86 12.45 18.54 -15.38
CA LEU A 86 11.93 17.25 -14.91
C LEU A 86 12.72 16.06 -15.48
N GLY A 87 13.10 15.11 -14.62
CA GLY A 87 13.73 13.83 -15.00
C GLY A 87 15.16 13.91 -15.53
N HIS A 88 15.85 15.05 -15.41
CA HIS A 88 17.26 15.20 -15.77
C HIS A 88 18.16 14.92 -14.55
N TYR A 89 18.67 13.70 -14.44
CA TYR A 89 19.61 13.28 -13.40
C TYR A 89 20.98 13.06 -14.05
N ASN A 90 21.93 13.99 -13.88
CA ASN A 90 23.27 13.84 -14.44
C ASN A 90 24.33 13.68 -13.32
N PRO A 91 25.02 12.53 -13.24
CA PRO A 91 26.07 12.28 -12.24
C PRO A 91 27.48 12.53 -12.81
N LYS A 92 27.81 13.75 -13.26
CA LYS A 92 29.20 14.08 -13.67
C LYS A 92 29.99 14.74 -12.52
N PRO A 93 31.29 14.40 -12.35
CA PRO A 93 32.18 15.07 -11.40
C PRO A 93 32.66 16.43 -11.96
N ALA A 94 32.90 17.36 -11.04
CA ALA A 94 33.26 18.75 -11.29
C ALA A 94 34.54 18.91 -12.14
N SER A 95 34.39 19.28 -13.42
CA SER A 95 35.43 20.04 -14.14
C SER A 95 34.82 20.83 -15.29
N SER A 96 35.08 22.15 -15.28
CA SER A 96 34.61 23.20 -16.20
C SER A 96 33.10 23.48 -16.15
N LYS A 97 32.76 24.68 -15.63
CA LYS A 97 31.43 25.29 -15.43
C LYS A 97 30.22 24.36 -15.69
N PRO A 98 29.48 23.94 -14.64
CA PRO A 98 28.33 23.07 -14.83
C PRO A 98 27.26 23.76 -15.70
N PRO A 99 26.69 23.08 -16.71
CA PRO A 99 25.46 23.55 -17.33
C PRO A 99 24.35 23.65 -16.26
N PRO A 100 23.35 24.53 -16.41
CA PRO A 100 22.40 24.89 -15.35
C PRO A 100 21.42 23.77 -14.90
N SER A 101 21.68 22.50 -15.24
CA SER A 101 20.77 21.36 -15.15
C SER A 101 21.32 20.16 -14.37
N GLU A 102 22.15 20.38 -13.35
CA GLU A 102 22.54 19.35 -12.37
C GLU A 102 21.55 19.33 -11.20
N ARG A 103 20.61 18.35 -11.16
CA ARG A 103 19.69 18.00 -10.05
C ARG A 103 19.42 19.14 -9.05
N ARG A 104 19.06 20.34 -9.53
CA ARG A 104 18.85 21.49 -8.66
C ARG A 104 17.48 21.33 -8.03
N LEU A 105 17.50 20.95 -6.76
CA LEU A 105 16.34 21.17 -5.91
C LEU A 105 15.91 22.63 -6.08
N VAL A 106 14.62 22.82 -6.26
CA VAL A 106 14.01 24.13 -6.37
C VAL A 106 13.92 24.71 -4.97
N GLN A 107 14.75 25.71 -4.69
CA GLN A 107 14.81 26.36 -3.40
C GLN A 107 13.89 27.59 -3.38
N VAL A 108 12.97 27.63 -2.42
CA VAL A 108 11.98 28.71 -2.23
C VAL A 108 11.82 29.02 -0.75
N GLN A 109 11.42 30.24 -0.40
CA GLN A 109 10.91 30.58 0.92
C GLN A 109 9.43 30.19 0.99
N PHE A 110 9.06 29.42 2.02
CA PHE A 110 7.68 29.02 2.27
C PHE A 110 7.40 28.97 3.77
N LYS A 111 6.39 29.71 4.24
CA LYS A 111 6.07 29.88 5.67
C LYS A 111 7.29 30.34 6.51
N GLY A 112 8.08 31.30 5.99
CA GLY A 112 9.27 31.82 6.68
C GLY A 112 10.50 30.90 6.68
N GLU A 113 10.42 29.70 6.10
CA GLU A 113 11.51 28.72 6.02
C GLU A 113 11.98 28.51 4.59
N THR A 114 13.29 28.28 4.43
CA THR A 114 13.87 27.89 3.14
C THR A 114 13.62 26.42 2.90
N LYS A 115 12.80 26.10 1.89
CA LYS A 115 12.48 24.73 1.49
C LYS A 115 13.06 24.38 0.14
N CYS A 116 13.43 23.12 0.00
CA CYS A 116 13.98 22.55 -1.23
C CYS A 116 13.00 21.51 -1.76
N TYR A 117 12.52 21.70 -2.99
CA TYR A 117 11.58 20.79 -3.65
C TYR A 117 12.23 20.10 -4.85
N HIS A 118 11.93 18.83 -5.05
CA HIS A 118 12.21 18.14 -6.29
C HIS A 118 11.32 18.64 -7.43
N PRO A 119 11.78 18.66 -8.69
CA PRO A 119 10.93 18.99 -9.84
C PRO A 119 9.63 18.15 -9.91
N GLU A 120 9.70 16.88 -9.51
CA GLU A 120 8.58 15.95 -9.41
C GLU A 120 7.50 16.45 -8.44
N GLU A 121 7.91 17.10 -7.34
CA GLU A 121 6.99 17.67 -6.34
C GLU A 121 6.25 18.88 -6.89
N ILE A 122 6.96 19.78 -7.57
CA ILE A 122 6.37 20.96 -8.20
C ILE A 122 5.36 20.52 -9.28
N CYS A 123 5.73 19.53 -10.11
CA CYS A 123 4.82 18.93 -11.08
C CYS A 123 3.62 18.27 -10.38
N GLY A 124 3.84 17.58 -9.26
CA GLY A 124 2.78 16.98 -8.45
C GLY A 124 1.77 18.00 -7.90
N ILE A 125 2.23 19.18 -7.47
CA ILE A 125 1.36 20.29 -7.05
C ILE A 125 0.46 20.75 -8.23
N ILE A 126 1.02 20.88 -9.44
CA ILE A 126 0.25 21.26 -10.63
C ILE A 126 -0.79 20.18 -10.98
N LEU A 127 -0.39 18.92 -11.00
CA LEU A 127 -1.30 17.80 -11.30
C LEU A 127 -2.41 17.65 -10.25
N ALA A 128 -2.10 17.89 -8.97
CA ALA A 128 -3.08 17.89 -7.89
C ALA A 128 -4.14 18.98 -8.07
N HIS A 129 -3.72 20.18 -8.52
CA HIS A 129 -4.63 21.27 -8.85
C HIS A 129 -5.57 20.92 -10.01
N LEU A 130 -5.05 20.33 -11.09
CA LEU A 130 -5.87 19.86 -12.22
C LEU A 130 -6.85 18.75 -11.82
N ARG A 131 -6.42 17.82 -10.96
CA ARG A 131 -7.30 16.82 -10.36
C ARG A 131 -8.42 17.48 -9.56
N ALA A 132 -8.10 18.46 -8.71
CA ALA A 132 -9.08 19.17 -7.90
C ALA A 132 -10.11 19.92 -8.77
N MET A 133 -9.68 20.53 -9.89
CA MET A 133 -10.60 21.11 -10.87
C MET A 133 -11.58 20.08 -11.43
N ALA A 134 -11.09 18.91 -11.84
CA ALA A 134 -11.96 17.85 -12.37
C ALA A 134 -12.93 17.29 -11.31
N VAL A 135 -12.47 17.11 -10.06
CA VAL A 135 -13.33 16.68 -8.94
C VAL A 135 -14.45 17.68 -8.70
N ARG A 136 -14.16 18.98 -8.70
CA ARG A 136 -15.17 20.03 -8.53
C ARG A 136 -16.21 20.04 -9.66
N GLN A 137 -15.77 19.87 -10.91
CA GLN A 137 -16.66 19.82 -12.06
C GLN A 137 -17.58 18.60 -12.06
N LEU A 138 -17.10 17.45 -11.60
CA LEU A 138 -17.88 16.21 -11.52
C LEU A 138 -18.87 16.21 -10.35
N GLY A 139 -18.50 16.84 -9.23
CA GLY A 139 -19.29 16.89 -8.01
C GLY A 139 -19.11 15.66 -7.10
N PRO A 140 -19.77 15.65 -5.92
CA PRO A 140 -19.49 14.70 -4.83
C PRO A 140 -19.84 13.23 -5.12
N GLY A 141 -20.61 12.97 -6.18
CA GLY A 141 -20.96 11.61 -6.62
C GLY A 141 -19.89 10.88 -7.42
N TYR A 142 -18.71 11.47 -7.61
CA TYR A 142 -17.64 10.91 -8.42
C TYR A 142 -16.29 10.94 -7.71
N VAL A 143 -15.44 9.95 -7.99
CA VAL A 143 -14.06 9.90 -7.51
C VAL A 143 -13.11 9.93 -8.70
N VAL A 144 -12.20 10.91 -8.73
CA VAL A 144 -11.13 10.98 -9.72
C VAL A 144 -9.87 10.31 -9.14
N SER A 145 -9.62 9.08 -9.57
CA SER A 145 -8.45 8.30 -9.16
C SER A 145 -7.54 7.88 -10.32
N GLY A 146 -8.06 7.84 -11.55
CA GLY A 146 -7.31 7.44 -12.75
C GLY A 146 -7.01 8.64 -13.67
N ALA A 147 -5.84 8.64 -14.32
CA ALA A 147 -5.52 9.65 -15.33
C ALA A 147 -4.74 9.07 -16.52
N VAL A 148 -4.95 9.65 -17.70
CA VAL A 148 -4.04 9.55 -18.85
C VAL A 148 -3.33 10.88 -18.99
N ILE A 149 -2.00 10.89 -19.02
CA ILE A 149 -1.20 12.12 -19.03
C ILE A 149 -0.40 12.19 -20.33
N ALA A 150 -0.48 13.32 -21.03
CA ALA A 150 0.32 13.58 -22.22
C ALA A 150 1.77 13.93 -21.87
N VAL A 151 2.72 13.36 -22.62
CA VAL A 151 4.15 13.66 -22.53
C VAL A 151 4.75 13.88 -23.92
N PRO A 152 5.83 14.67 -24.06
CA PRO A 152 6.54 14.80 -25.32
C PRO A 152 7.02 13.44 -25.82
N ALA A 153 6.94 13.20 -27.13
CA ALA A 153 7.31 11.92 -27.73
C ALA A 153 8.78 11.58 -27.47
N GLN A 154 9.65 12.60 -27.49
CA GLN A 154 11.08 12.46 -27.23
C GLN A 154 11.48 12.39 -25.74
N PHE A 155 10.54 12.37 -24.79
CA PHE A 155 10.89 12.17 -23.38
C PHE A 155 11.65 10.86 -23.16
N SER A 156 12.76 10.96 -22.43
CA SER A 156 13.57 9.81 -22.02
C SER A 156 12.87 8.96 -20.97
N ASP A 157 13.42 7.78 -20.70
CA ASP A 157 12.96 6.90 -19.59
C ASP A 157 12.92 7.64 -18.24
N GLY A 158 13.89 8.52 -17.97
CA GLY A 158 13.96 9.32 -16.74
C GLY A 158 12.84 10.34 -16.61
N GLN A 159 12.55 11.04 -17.71
CA GLN A 159 11.48 12.04 -17.75
C GLN A 159 10.10 11.39 -17.66
N ARG A 160 9.90 10.24 -18.32
CA ARG A 160 8.65 9.47 -18.23
C ARG A 160 8.39 8.98 -16.80
N GLN A 161 9.42 8.43 -16.15
CA GLN A 161 9.30 8.00 -14.75
C GLN A 161 8.98 9.18 -13.82
N ALA A 162 9.66 10.31 -13.99
CA ALA A 162 9.43 11.51 -13.17
C ALA A 162 7.99 12.06 -13.29
N VAL A 163 7.33 11.91 -14.46
CA VAL A 163 5.90 12.23 -14.61
C VAL A 163 5.00 11.23 -13.85
N LEU A 164 5.33 9.93 -13.85
CA LEU A 164 4.62 8.92 -13.05
C LEU A 164 4.75 9.20 -11.55
N ASP A 165 5.94 9.62 -11.11
CA ASP A 165 6.22 9.96 -9.72
C ASP A 165 5.44 11.23 -9.32
N ALA A 166 5.46 12.27 -10.16
CA ALA A 166 4.65 13.49 -9.97
C ALA A 166 3.14 13.18 -9.88
N ALA A 167 2.63 12.29 -10.73
CA ALA A 167 1.23 11.88 -10.68
C ALA A 167 0.89 11.10 -9.40
N THR A 168 1.83 10.27 -8.91
CA THR A 168 1.69 9.58 -7.62
C THR A 168 1.60 10.58 -6.47
N ILE A 169 2.46 11.62 -6.47
CA ILE A 169 2.42 12.74 -5.52
C ILE A 169 1.06 13.46 -5.55
N ALA A 170 0.49 13.65 -6.74
CA ALA A 170 -0.83 14.24 -6.93
C ALA A 170 -2.02 13.34 -6.54
N GLY A 171 -1.78 12.09 -6.13
CA GLY A 171 -2.83 11.12 -5.83
C GLY A 171 -3.56 10.58 -7.06
N LEU A 172 -2.91 10.59 -8.23
CA LEU A 172 -3.42 10.05 -9.48
C LEU A 172 -2.77 8.70 -9.82
N THR A 173 -3.60 7.70 -10.13
CA THR A 173 -3.14 6.45 -10.76
C THR A 173 -3.04 6.68 -12.26
N VAL A 174 -1.83 6.66 -12.82
CA VAL A 174 -1.64 6.83 -14.26
C VAL A 174 -2.01 5.53 -14.98
N LEU A 175 -3.12 5.57 -15.73
CA LEU A 175 -3.56 4.47 -16.59
C LEU A 175 -2.61 4.31 -17.78
N ARG A 176 -2.16 5.44 -18.34
CA ARG A 176 -1.24 5.48 -19.48
C ARG A 176 -0.56 6.85 -19.61
N LEU A 177 0.73 6.86 -19.90
CA LEU A 177 1.37 8.00 -20.56
C LEU A 177 1.16 7.89 -22.06
N ILE A 178 0.66 8.96 -22.67
CA ILE A 178 0.45 9.04 -24.12
C ILE A 178 1.34 10.13 -24.70
N ASN A 179 1.92 9.88 -25.87
CA ASN A 179 2.70 10.91 -26.54
C ASN A 179 1.78 12.03 -27.03
N GLU A 180 2.15 13.29 -26.80
CA GLU A 180 1.42 14.49 -27.25
C GLU A 180 0.96 14.41 -28.73
N PRO A 181 1.82 14.08 -29.71
CA PRO A 181 1.38 13.95 -31.11
C PRO A 181 0.41 12.78 -31.33
N THR A 182 0.51 11.70 -30.55
CA THR A 182 -0.42 10.55 -30.62
C THR A 182 -1.79 10.93 -30.05
N ALA A 183 -1.84 11.65 -28.93
CA ALA A 183 -3.08 12.19 -28.37
C ALA A 183 -3.76 13.14 -29.35
N ALA A 184 -3.02 14.06 -29.97
CA ALA A 184 -3.58 14.95 -30.97
C ALA A 184 -4.16 14.19 -32.17
N ALA A 185 -3.46 13.16 -32.67
CA ALA A 185 -3.96 12.30 -33.73
C ALA A 185 -5.26 11.57 -33.37
N LEU A 186 -5.41 11.10 -32.13
CA LEU A 186 -6.66 10.48 -31.64
C LEU A 186 -7.83 11.47 -31.71
N SER A 187 -7.62 12.73 -31.31
CA SER A 187 -8.68 13.75 -31.39
C SER A 187 -9.13 14.02 -32.84
N PHE A 188 -8.20 13.91 -33.80
CA PHE A 188 -8.48 14.08 -35.21
C PHE A 188 -9.23 12.90 -35.82
N GLY A 189 -8.73 11.68 -35.59
CA GLY A 189 -9.25 10.48 -36.27
C GLY A 189 -10.63 10.02 -35.79
N ILE A 190 -11.08 10.43 -34.60
CA ILE A 190 -12.43 10.13 -34.12
C ILE A 190 -13.48 11.09 -34.70
N ASN A 191 -13.10 12.35 -34.95
CA ASN A 191 -14.01 13.36 -35.48
C ASN A 191 -14.17 13.30 -37.01
N LYS A 192 -13.30 12.56 -37.71
CA LYS A 192 -13.28 12.47 -39.18
C LYS A 192 -13.50 11.03 -39.63
N GLN A 193 -14.44 10.82 -40.57
CA GLN A 193 -14.55 9.52 -41.25
C GLN A 193 -13.35 9.34 -42.18
N VAL A 194 -12.37 8.58 -41.71
CA VAL A 194 -11.17 8.24 -42.48
C VAL A 194 -11.50 7.12 -43.45
N ILE A 195 -11.48 7.40 -44.76
CA ILE A 195 -11.67 6.38 -45.81
C ILE A 195 -10.29 5.85 -46.22
N GLY A 196 -10.08 4.54 -46.03
CA GLY A 196 -8.83 3.87 -46.35
C GLY A 196 -7.68 4.19 -45.39
N GLU A 197 -6.46 3.84 -45.79
CA GLU A 197 -5.25 4.14 -45.03
C GLU A 197 -4.81 5.60 -45.28
N GLN A 198 -4.75 6.40 -44.22
CA GLN A 198 -4.25 7.78 -44.28
C GLN A 198 -2.92 7.91 -43.54
N CYS A 199 -1.96 8.60 -44.16
CA CYS A 199 -0.70 8.97 -43.52
C CYS A 199 -0.80 10.40 -43.02
N VAL A 200 -0.67 10.62 -41.72
CA VAL A 200 -0.82 11.92 -41.06
C VAL A 200 0.51 12.33 -40.46
N LEU A 201 0.93 13.57 -40.70
CA LEU A 201 2.03 14.19 -39.98
C LEU A 201 1.47 15.05 -38.86
N VAL A 202 1.94 14.84 -37.63
CA VAL A 202 1.62 15.69 -36.49
C VAL A 202 2.87 16.42 -36.06
N CYS A 203 2.84 17.75 -36.10
CA CYS A 203 3.88 18.64 -35.61
C CYS A 203 3.36 19.35 -34.35
N SER A 204 3.81 18.90 -33.19
CA SER A 204 3.54 19.52 -31.89
C SER A 204 4.65 20.52 -31.58
N PHE A 205 4.35 21.81 -31.67
CA PHE A 205 5.29 22.88 -31.34
C PHE A 205 4.78 23.68 -30.13
N GLY A 206 5.20 23.23 -28.94
CA GLY A 206 4.73 23.76 -27.66
C GLY A 206 5.60 24.89 -27.09
N GLY A 207 5.48 25.09 -25.77
CA GLY A 207 6.25 26.09 -25.04
C GLY A 207 7.74 25.73 -24.84
N GLY A 208 8.07 24.45 -24.67
CA GLY A 208 9.46 24.01 -24.44
C GLY A 208 9.98 22.85 -25.29
N PHE A 209 9.10 22.19 -26.05
CA PHE A 209 9.41 20.98 -26.80
C PHE A 209 8.83 21.05 -28.21
N LEU A 210 9.56 20.45 -29.16
CA LEU A 210 9.09 20.19 -30.52
C LEU A 210 9.04 18.67 -30.73
N ASP A 211 7.89 18.15 -31.13
CA ASP A 211 7.75 16.76 -31.57
C ASP A 211 7.10 16.68 -32.95
N VAL A 212 7.68 15.88 -33.83
CA VAL A 212 7.14 15.54 -35.15
C VAL A 212 6.97 14.04 -35.26
N SER A 213 5.74 13.59 -35.48
CA SER A 213 5.43 12.18 -35.65
C SER A 213 4.68 11.92 -36.94
N ILE A 214 5.05 10.83 -37.62
CA ILE A 214 4.34 10.31 -38.79
C ILE A 214 3.50 9.13 -38.33
N LEU A 215 2.19 9.20 -38.54
CA LEU A 215 1.24 8.17 -38.17
C LEU A 215 0.50 7.65 -39.39
N THR A 216 0.07 6.40 -39.29
CA THR A 216 -0.88 5.80 -40.21
C THR A 216 -2.18 5.54 -39.47
N ILE A 217 -3.30 6.01 -40.04
CA ILE A 217 -4.64 5.86 -39.49
C ILE A 217 -5.48 5.05 -40.47
N TYR A 218 -6.06 3.94 -40.01
CA TYR A 218 -6.96 3.09 -40.81
C TYR A 218 -7.88 2.30 -39.89
N ASN A 219 -9.18 2.24 -40.19
CA ASN A 219 -10.18 1.43 -39.47
C ASN A 219 -10.07 1.51 -37.92
N GLY A 220 -9.91 2.71 -37.36
CA GLY A 220 -9.78 2.92 -35.91
C GLY A 220 -8.39 2.60 -35.32
N VAL A 221 -7.43 2.14 -36.14
CA VAL A 221 -6.05 1.86 -35.73
C VAL A 221 -5.16 3.06 -36.01
N PHE A 222 -4.47 3.54 -34.98
CA PHE A 222 -3.51 4.64 -35.02
C PHE A 222 -2.11 4.08 -34.77
N GLN A 223 -1.28 4.02 -35.81
CA GLN A 223 0.06 3.46 -35.71
C GLN A 223 1.11 4.53 -35.98
N VAL A 224 1.91 4.86 -34.98
CA VAL A 224 3.10 5.71 -35.17
C VAL A 224 4.13 4.92 -36.00
N LYS A 225 4.65 5.54 -37.06
CA LYS A 225 5.66 4.95 -37.95
C LYS A 225 7.06 5.45 -37.64
N ALA A 226 7.19 6.73 -37.30
CA ALA A 226 8.42 7.30 -36.80
C ALA A 226 8.14 8.58 -36.03
N SER A 227 9.07 8.92 -35.14
CA SER A 227 9.09 10.20 -34.44
C SER A 227 10.47 10.85 -34.50
N SER A 228 10.49 12.18 -34.44
CA SER A 228 11.67 13.02 -34.28
C SER A 228 11.26 14.26 -33.49
N GLY A 229 12.19 14.89 -32.79
CA GLY A 229 11.88 16.07 -32.02
C GLY A 229 13.10 16.63 -31.33
N ASP A 230 12.87 17.70 -30.58
CA ASP A 230 13.90 18.51 -29.95
C ASP A 230 13.42 18.94 -28.56
N THR A 231 14.21 18.58 -27.53
CA THR A 231 13.85 18.85 -26.14
C THR A 231 14.22 20.26 -25.67
N HIS A 232 14.86 21.05 -26.54
CA HIS A 232 15.26 22.43 -26.28
C HIS A 232 14.86 23.34 -27.45
N LEU A 233 13.61 23.20 -27.89
CA LEU A 233 13.02 24.00 -28.95
C LEU A 233 11.52 24.20 -28.70
N GLY A 234 11.14 25.41 -28.30
CA GLY A 234 9.76 25.80 -28.04
C GLY A 234 9.58 27.32 -28.04
N GLY A 235 8.37 27.75 -27.68
CA GLY A 235 8.02 29.17 -27.58
C GLY A 235 8.88 29.96 -26.59
N VAL A 236 9.37 29.32 -25.53
CA VAL A 236 10.28 29.91 -24.54
C VAL A 236 11.64 30.25 -25.14
N ASP A 237 12.15 29.43 -26.07
CA ASP A 237 13.44 29.68 -26.71
C ASP A 237 13.37 30.87 -27.67
N ILE A 238 12.21 31.09 -28.30
CA ILE A 238 11.91 32.29 -29.09
C ILE A 238 11.84 33.52 -28.17
N ASP A 239 11.19 33.40 -27.00
CA ASP A 239 11.15 34.48 -26.01
C ASP A 239 12.57 34.84 -25.54
N ASN A 240 13.42 33.84 -25.31
CA ASN A 240 14.82 34.05 -24.92
C ASN A 240 15.60 34.85 -25.98
N ARG A 241 15.39 34.60 -27.28
CA ARG A 241 16.04 35.39 -28.35
C ARG A 241 15.62 36.85 -28.33
N LEU A 242 14.33 37.12 -28.09
CA LEU A 242 13.83 38.47 -27.94
C LEU A 242 14.38 39.15 -26.68
N VAL A 243 14.41 38.45 -25.55
CA VAL A 243 14.99 38.95 -24.29
C VAL A 243 16.47 39.30 -24.48
N GLU A 244 17.27 38.40 -25.05
CA GLU A 244 18.69 38.66 -25.33
C GLU A 244 18.88 39.87 -26.25
N TYR A 245 18.05 40.00 -27.28
CA TYR A 245 18.09 41.14 -28.18
C TYR A 245 17.77 42.45 -27.44
N LEU A 246 16.67 42.50 -26.67
CA LEU A 246 16.29 43.70 -25.92
C LEU A 246 17.32 44.08 -24.86
N VAL A 247 17.86 43.11 -24.12
CA VAL A 247 18.92 43.36 -23.13
C VAL A 247 20.17 43.93 -23.78
N ARG A 248 20.56 43.44 -24.96
CA ARG A 248 21.68 44.01 -25.73
C ARG A 248 21.38 45.43 -26.21
N GLN A 249 20.16 45.73 -26.67
CA GLN A 249 19.78 47.09 -27.08
C GLN A 249 19.82 48.06 -25.88
N MET A 250 19.27 47.67 -24.73
CA MET A 250 19.31 48.47 -23.51
C MET A 250 20.73 48.76 -23.03
N ALA A 251 21.64 47.79 -23.18
CA ALA A 251 23.06 47.97 -22.85
C ALA A 251 23.75 48.98 -23.79
N VAL A 252 23.34 49.07 -25.06
CA VAL A 252 23.87 50.04 -26.04
C VAL A 252 23.32 51.45 -25.79
N ASP A 253 22.05 51.58 -25.40
CA ASP A 253 21.37 52.87 -25.14
C ASP A 253 21.79 53.55 -23.81
N GLY A 254 22.84 53.04 -23.16
CA GLY A 254 23.42 53.64 -21.94
C GLY A 254 22.80 53.16 -20.62
N GLY A 255 21.96 52.12 -20.64
CA GLY A 255 21.35 51.50 -19.46
C GLY A 255 22.19 50.33 -18.91
N ALA A 256 22.87 50.59 -17.80
CA ALA A 256 23.60 49.68 -16.90
C ALA A 256 23.67 48.18 -17.24
N ASN A 257 24.90 47.62 -17.28
CA ASN A 257 25.24 46.19 -17.23
C ASN A 257 24.62 45.40 -16.05
N THR A 258 23.81 46.04 -15.20
CA THR A 258 23.20 45.49 -13.98
C THR A 258 21.77 44.97 -14.19
N ILE A 259 21.11 45.28 -15.33
CA ILE A 259 19.72 44.81 -15.60
C ILE A 259 19.62 43.29 -15.59
N SER A 260 20.65 42.59 -16.06
CA SER A 260 20.70 41.12 -16.08
C SER A 260 20.76 40.48 -14.68
N GLU A 261 21.14 41.24 -13.65
CA GLU A 261 21.23 40.76 -12.27
C GLU A 261 19.92 40.94 -11.49
N ASP A 262 19.04 41.87 -11.93
CA ASP A 262 17.74 42.10 -11.31
C ASP A 262 16.68 41.13 -11.88
N ARG A 263 16.23 40.22 -11.02
CA ARG A 263 15.21 39.20 -11.37
C ARG A 263 13.84 39.81 -11.70
N VAL A 264 13.45 40.90 -11.06
CA VAL A 264 12.17 41.57 -11.30
C VAL A 264 12.22 42.29 -12.65
N ALA A 265 13.31 42.99 -12.94
CA ALA A 265 13.50 43.64 -14.24
C ALA A 265 13.52 42.61 -15.39
N MET A 266 14.28 41.53 -15.23
CA MET A 266 14.34 40.44 -16.21
C MET A 266 12.97 39.76 -16.41
N ARG A 267 12.16 39.65 -15.35
CA ARG A 267 10.80 39.12 -15.47
C ARG A 267 9.90 40.04 -16.28
N LYS A 268 9.91 41.35 -16.00
CA LYS A 268 9.16 42.35 -16.78
C LYS A 268 9.52 42.29 -18.27
N ILE A 269 10.82 42.24 -18.59
CA ILE A 269 11.31 42.12 -19.97
C ILE A 269 10.78 40.85 -20.62
N ARG A 270 10.89 39.69 -19.94
CA ARG A 270 10.39 38.40 -20.46
C ARG A 270 8.89 38.43 -20.76
N LYS A 271 8.09 38.99 -19.85
CA LYS A 271 6.63 39.13 -20.02
C LYS A 271 6.29 39.97 -21.26
N VAL A 272 7.01 41.07 -21.45
CA VAL A 272 6.80 41.94 -22.62
C VAL A 272 7.27 41.28 -23.92
N CYS A 273 8.39 40.56 -23.91
CA CYS A 273 8.85 39.77 -25.07
C CYS A 273 7.83 38.70 -25.48
N GLU A 274 7.28 37.97 -24.51
CA GLU A 274 6.25 36.96 -24.79
C GLU A 274 4.98 37.61 -25.39
N GLN A 275 4.54 38.72 -24.82
CA GLN A 275 3.39 39.47 -25.34
C GLN A 275 3.67 40.04 -26.75
N ALA A 276 4.89 40.53 -26.99
CA ALA A 276 5.31 41.01 -28.29
C ALA A 276 5.32 39.88 -29.32
N LYS A 277 5.87 38.70 -28.99
CA LYS A 277 5.83 37.49 -29.85
C LYS A 277 4.39 37.12 -30.22
N ARG A 278 3.48 37.08 -29.24
CA ARG A 278 2.05 36.79 -29.45
C ARG A 278 1.41 37.82 -30.39
N THR A 279 1.66 39.11 -30.16
CA THR A 279 1.12 40.21 -30.97
C THR A 279 1.65 40.17 -32.41
N LEU A 280 2.95 39.95 -32.58
CA LEU A 280 3.62 39.82 -33.88
C LEU A 280 3.16 38.59 -34.67
N SER A 281 2.47 37.62 -34.06
CA SER A 281 1.84 36.53 -34.81
C SER A 281 0.67 37.03 -35.68
N TYR A 282 0.10 38.20 -35.35
CA TYR A 282 -1.03 38.80 -36.06
C TYR A 282 -0.69 40.15 -36.72
N THR A 283 0.15 40.97 -36.08
CA THR A 283 0.54 42.29 -36.60
C THR A 283 1.93 42.26 -37.28
N SER A 284 2.29 43.31 -38.01
CA SER A 284 3.62 43.44 -38.64
C SER A 284 4.68 44.01 -37.69
N GLN A 285 4.27 44.81 -36.71
CA GLN A 285 5.14 45.44 -35.72
C GLN A 285 4.41 45.63 -34.39
N VAL A 286 5.17 45.85 -33.32
CA VAL A 286 4.68 46.17 -31.98
C VAL A 286 5.65 47.13 -31.29
N SER A 287 5.13 48.16 -30.64
CA SER A 287 5.91 49.07 -29.80
C SER A 287 6.04 48.48 -28.40
N ILE A 288 7.28 48.40 -27.91
CA ILE A 288 7.62 47.96 -26.57
C ILE A 288 7.98 49.19 -25.76
N GLU A 289 7.26 49.41 -24.67
CA GLU A 289 7.54 50.45 -23.68
C GLU A 289 7.78 49.79 -22.32
N LEU A 290 8.95 50.05 -21.74
CA LEU A 290 9.35 49.56 -20.43
C LEU A 290 9.65 50.77 -19.53
N ASP A 291 8.77 50.98 -18.56
CA ASP A 291 8.88 52.03 -17.56
C ASP A 291 9.43 51.47 -16.24
N GLN A 292 10.19 52.28 -15.50
CA GLN A 292 10.72 51.93 -14.16
C GLN A 292 11.55 50.63 -14.14
N LEU A 293 12.50 50.48 -15.06
CA LEU A 293 13.58 49.49 -14.92
C LEU A 293 14.58 49.94 -13.83
N VAL A 294 15.56 49.09 -13.49
CA VAL A 294 16.60 49.39 -12.48
C VAL A 294 17.17 50.81 -12.69
N GLY A 295 17.14 51.66 -11.66
CA GLY A 295 17.62 53.05 -11.75
C GLY A 295 16.65 54.04 -12.41
N GLY A 296 15.39 53.67 -12.69
CA GLY A 296 14.38 54.56 -13.27
C GLY A 296 14.51 54.74 -14.79
N HIS A 297 15.36 53.94 -15.45
CA HIS A 297 15.55 53.99 -16.90
C HIS A 297 14.26 53.61 -17.63
N ARG A 298 13.88 54.44 -18.60
CA ARG A 298 12.77 54.20 -19.53
C ARG A 298 13.36 53.68 -20.83
N PHE A 299 12.82 52.57 -21.34
CA PHE A 299 13.25 52.00 -22.61
C PHE A 299 12.04 51.88 -23.55
N SER A 300 12.20 52.34 -24.78
CA SER A 300 11.16 52.26 -25.81
C SER A 300 11.78 51.84 -27.13
N THR A 301 11.24 50.79 -27.74
CA THR A 301 11.69 50.32 -29.06
C THR A 301 10.51 49.75 -29.86
N THR A 302 10.69 49.56 -31.16
CA THR A 302 9.70 48.89 -32.01
C THR A 302 10.27 47.59 -32.53
N LEU A 303 9.59 46.48 -32.24
CA LEU A 303 9.93 45.18 -32.81
C LEU A 303 9.08 44.92 -34.05
N THR A 304 9.72 44.45 -35.11
CA THR A 304 9.04 44.03 -36.34
C THR A 304 9.01 42.50 -36.46
N LYS A 305 8.03 41.99 -37.20
CA LYS A 305 7.90 40.57 -37.52
C LYS A 305 9.13 40.02 -38.25
N ASP A 306 9.69 40.80 -39.18
CA ASP A 306 10.88 40.40 -39.94
C ASP A 306 12.11 40.26 -39.05
N LEU A 307 12.28 41.18 -38.08
CA LEU A 307 13.35 41.08 -37.10
C LEU A 307 13.21 39.84 -36.22
N LEU A 308 12.00 39.52 -35.74
CA LEU A 308 11.73 38.29 -34.99
C LEU A 308 12.14 37.05 -35.82
N TYR A 309 11.79 37.04 -37.11
CA TYR A 309 12.11 35.93 -37.99
C TYR A 309 13.61 35.77 -38.22
N GLU A 310 14.34 36.87 -38.35
CA GLU A 310 15.80 36.84 -38.47
C GLU A 310 16.47 36.35 -37.18
N LEU A 311 16.04 36.85 -36.02
CA LEU A 311 16.58 36.45 -34.71
C LEU A 311 16.36 34.97 -34.37
N CYS A 312 15.32 34.37 -34.94
CA CYS A 312 14.91 32.98 -34.67
C CYS A 312 15.06 32.07 -35.90
N LYS A 313 15.78 32.51 -36.93
CA LYS A 313 15.90 31.79 -38.21
C LYS A 313 16.38 30.35 -38.02
N ASP A 314 17.43 30.16 -37.22
CA ASP A 314 18.00 28.85 -36.90
C ASP A 314 17.02 27.94 -36.14
N LEU A 315 16.18 28.51 -35.27
CA LEU A 315 15.14 27.76 -34.55
C LEU A 315 14.07 27.25 -35.52
N PHE A 316 13.65 28.07 -36.49
CA PHE A 316 12.68 27.64 -37.51
C PHE A 316 13.26 26.62 -38.48
N GLU A 317 14.53 26.74 -38.86
CA GLU A 317 15.23 25.74 -39.69
C GLU A 317 15.30 24.38 -38.99
N ARG A 318 15.54 24.34 -37.67
CA ARG A 318 15.46 23.11 -36.86
C ARG A 318 14.09 22.44 -36.91
N VAL A 319 13.00 23.20 -36.99
CA VAL A 319 11.64 22.62 -37.14
C VAL A 319 11.55 21.79 -38.41
N LEU A 320 11.98 22.33 -39.56
CA LEU A 320 11.97 21.60 -40.83
C LEU A 320 12.92 20.40 -40.82
N LEU A 321 14.09 20.52 -40.20
CA LEU A 321 15.03 19.41 -40.05
C LEU A 321 14.38 18.19 -39.37
N HIS A 322 13.58 18.41 -38.32
CA HIS A 322 12.88 17.34 -37.63
C HIS A 322 11.71 16.76 -38.45
N VAL A 323 11.05 17.57 -39.28
CA VAL A 323 10.05 17.10 -40.25
C VAL A 323 10.67 16.18 -41.29
N GLU A 324 11.75 16.61 -41.93
CA GLU A 324 12.50 15.79 -42.89
C GLU A 324 13.00 14.50 -42.25
N THR A 325 13.49 14.59 -41.02
CA THR A 325 14.01 13.44 -40.28
C THR A 325 12.91 12.44 -39.93
N ALA A 326 11.72 12.91 -39.53
CA ALA A 326 10.58 12.04 -39.27
C ALA A 326 10.12 11.31 -40.55
N LEU A 327 10.03 12.02 -41.68
CA LEU A 327 9.69 11.43 -42.99
C LEU A 327 10.71 10.37 -43.43
N ARG A 328 11.99 10.71 -43.36
CA ARG A 328 13.10 9.80 -43.71
C ARG A 328 13.06 8.54 -42.85
N ARG A 329 12.85 8.68 -41.54
CA ARG A 329 12.74 7.56 -40.59
C ARG A 329 11.49 6.71 -40.86
N ALA A 330 10.37 7.32 -41.21
CA ALA A 330 9.14 6.62 -41.60
C ALA A 330 9.22 5.97 -42.98
N ARG A 331 10.28 6.26 -43.76
CA ARG A 331 10.42 5.88 -45.17
C ARG A 331 9.22 6.33 -46.00
N LYS A 332 8.73 7.54 -45.71
CA LYS A 332 7.62 8.16 -46.43
C LYS A 332 8.13 9.37 -47.19
N ASP A 333 7.70 9.46 -48.44
CA ASP A 333 7.87 10.67 -49.22
C ASP A 333 6.88 11.74 -48.74
N ARG A 334 7.24 13.02 -48.91
CA ARG A 334 6.36 14.16 -48.55
C ARG A 334 5.01 14.10 -49.26
N PHE A 335 4.93 13.56 -50.48
CA PHE A 335 3.68 13.40 -51.23
C PHE A 335 2.75 12.35 -50.63
N ALA A 336 3.29 11.39 -49.86
CA ALA A 336 2.53 10.34 -49.21
C ALA A 336 1.83 10.82 -47.93
N VAL A 337 2.15 12.01 -47.41
CA VAL A 337 1.45 12.62 -46.28
C VAL A 337 0.12 13.18 -46.77
N HIS A 338 -0.98 12.70 -46.21
CA HIS A 338 -2.33 13.10 -46.60
C HIS A 338 -2.79 14.34 -45.82
N GLU A 339 -2.46 14.40 -44.54
CA GLU A 339 -2.88 15.45 -43.62
C GLU A 339 -1.69 15.93 -42.78
N ILE A 340 -1.61 17.26 -42.58
CA ILE A 340 -0.55 17.91 -41.80
C ILE A 340 -1.23 18.63 -40.65
N MET A 341 -1.05 18.11 -39.44
CA MET A 341 -1.62 18.65 -38.21
C MET A 341 -0.59 19.48 -37.47
N LEU A 342 -0.97 20.71 -37.13
CA LEU A 342 -0.21 21.59 -36.24
C LEU A 342 -0.88 21.66 -34.87
N VAL A 343 -0.11 21.39 -33.84
CA VAL A 343 -0.56 21.32 -32.46
C VAL A 343 0.39 22.15 -31.59
N GLY A 344 -0.11 22.71 -30.50
CA GLY A 344 0.67 23.54 -29.59
C GLY A 344 0.72 25.02 -29.99
N GLU A 345 0.93 25.88 -29.01
CA GLU A 345 0.74 27.33 -29.13
C GLU A 345 1.75 28.01 -30.07
N SER A 346 2.99 27.52 -30.10
CA SER A 346 4.04 28.07 -30.97
C SER A 346 3.79 27.78 -32.45
N SER A 347 2.87 26.85 -32.74
CA SER A 347 2.44 26.54 -34.11
C SER A 347 1.58 27.66 -34.75
N ARG A 348 1.11 28.63 -33.94
CA ARG A 348 0.41 29.85 -34.39
C ARG A 348 1.32 30.88 -35.06
N ILE A 349 2.65 30.75 -34.91
CA ILE A 349 3.61 31.65 -35.53
C ILE A 349 3.52 31.49 -37.06
N PRO A 350 3.19 32.55 -37.84
CA PRO A 350 2.93 32.40 -39.27
C PRO A 350 4.13 31.84 -40.04
N ARG A 351 5.36 32.15 -39.61
CA ARG A 351 6.58 31.61 -40.24
C ARG A 351 6.61 30.08 -40.23
N VAL A 352 6.22 29.44 -39.14
CA VAL A 352 6.17 27.97 -39.00
C VAL A 352 5.16 27.38 -39.99
N GLN A 353 3.97 27.98 -40.07
CA GLN A 353 2.90 27.54 -40.96
C GLN A 353 3.29 27.68 -42.43
N ILE A 354 3.87 28.82 -42.80
CA ILE A 354 4.34 29.09 -44.16
C ILE A 354 5.44 28.10 -44.55
N MET A 355 6.46 27.92 -43.70
CA MET A 355 7.57 27.01 -43.98
C MET A 355 7.10 25.56 -44.17
N LEU A 356 6.18 25.08 -43.34
CA LEU A 356 5.61 23.75 -43.48
C LEU A 356 4.75 23.62 -44.74
N SER A 357 3.89 24.62 -45.02
CA SER A 357 3.08 24.61 -46.24
C SER A 357 3.97 24.60 -47.49
N GLU A 358 5.00 25.44 -47.54
CA GLU A 358 5.98 25.49 -48.64
C GLU A 358 6.73 24.17 -48.80
N PHE A 359 7.17 23.56 -47.69
CA PHE A 359 7.85 22.26 -47.71
C PHE A 359 6.98 21.14 -48.32
N PHE A 360 5.67 21.20 -48.08
CA PHE A 360 4.66 20.29 -48.63
C PHE A 360 3.96 20.85 -49.88
N ASP A 361 4.69 21.60 -50.72
CA ASP A 361 4.23 22.12 -52.03
C ASP A 361 2.93 22.96 -51.95
N ARG A 362 2.88 23.85 -50.95
CA ARG A 362 1.75 24.76 -50.64
C ARG A 362 0.45 24.06 -50.31
N ARG A 363 0.52 22.83 -49.77
CA ARG A 363 -0.65 22.13 -49.23
C ARG A 363 -1.25 22.87 -48.03
N SER A 364 -2.57 22.76 -47.89
CA SER A 364 -3.30 23.27 -46.74
C SER A 364 -2.98 22.46 -45.49
N LEU A 365 -2.81 23.16 -44.38
CA LEU A 365 -2.68 22.57 -43.06
C LEU A 365 -4.06 22.22 -42.51
N ALA A 366 -4.17 21.16 -41.70
CA ALA A 366 -5.44 20.70 -41.17
C ALA A 366 -6.05 21.75 -40.21
N SER A 367 -7.22 22.30 -40.57
CA SER A 367 -7.95 23.31 -39.78
C SER A 367 -9.07 22.73 -38.91
N SER A 368 -9.34 21.42 -39.03
CA SER A 368 -10.48 20.75 -38.40
C SER A 368 -10.32 20.48 -36.90
N VAL A 369 -9.16 20.75 -36.32
CA VAL A 369 -8.85 20.48 -34.92
C VAL A 369 -8.27 21.73 -34.28
N ASN A 370 -8.75 22.08 -33.09
CA ASN A 370 -8.19 23.17 -32.30
C ASN A 370 -6.80 22.78 -31.79
N SER A 371 -5.77 23.53 -32.22
CA SER A 371 -4.35 23.27 -31.92
C SER A 371 -4.03 23.23 -30.43
N ASP A 372 -4.80 23.95 -29.61
CA ASP A 372 -4.54 24.12 -28.18
C ASP A 372 -5.31 23.08 -27.34
N GLU A 373 -6.32 22.44 -27.91
CA GLU A 373 -7.20 21.49 -27.21
C GLU A 373 -7.01 20.04 -27.68
N ALA A 374 -6.40 19.83 -28.85
CA ALA A 374 -6.24 18.51 -29.47
C ALA A 374 -5.66 17.45 -28.51
N VAL A 375 -4.66 17.84 -27.72
CA VAL A 375 -3.95 16.94 -26.80
C VAL A 375 -4.83 16.57 -25.60
N VAL A 376 -5.50 17.55 -24.97
CA VAL A 376 -6.39 17.26 -23.83
C VAL A 376 -7.62 16.45 -24.26
N VAL A 377 -8.15 16.70 -25.46
CA VAL A 377 -9.24 15.88 -26.03
C VAL A 377 -8.76 14.45 -26.27
N GLY A 378 -7.58 14.29 -26.88
CA GLY A 378 -6.97 12.98 -27.12
C GLY A 378 -6.71 12.17 -25.86
N THR A 379 -6.21 12.82 -24.80
CA THR A 379 -6.00 12.16 -23.50
C THR A 379 -7.31 11.78 -22.83
N ALA A 380 -8.36 12.60 -22.91
CA ALA A 380 -9.67 12.28 -22.36
C ALA A 380 -10.33 11.07 -23.07
N ILE A 381 -10.18 11.00 -24.40
CA ILE A 381 -10.59 9.84 -25.21
C ILE A 381 -9.83 8.59 -24.77
N ALA A 382 -8.50 8.67 -24.66
CA ALA A 382 -7.69 7.54 -24.23
C ALA A 382 -8.05 7.09 -22.80
N ALA A 383 -8.37 8.03 -21.91
CA ALA A 383 -8.84 7.73 -20.55
C ALA A 383 -10.18 6.99 -20.56
N ALA A 384 -11.13 7.37 -21.43
CA ALA A 384 -12.40 6.66 -21.60
C ALA A 384 -12.22 5.23 -22.12
N ILE A 385 -11.39 5.05 -23.16
CA ILE A 385 -11.08 3.73 -23.72
C ILE A 385 -10.50 2.81 -22.63
N LEU A 386 -9.51 3.30 -21.88
CA LEU A 386 -8.85 2.52 -20.82
C LEU A 386 -9.74 2.29 -19.59
N SER A 387 -10.77 3.12 -19.39
CA SER A 387 -11.78 2.94 -18.34
C SER A 387 -12.92 2.01 -18.75
N GLY A 388 -12.93 1.54 -20.00
CA GLY A 388 -13.92 0.59 -20.51
C GLY A 388 -15.22 1.21 -21.01
N ASP A 389 -15.22 2.48 -21.40
CA ASP A 389 -16.37 3.12 -22.05
C ASP A 389 -16.71 2.40 -23.38
N LYS A 390 -17.99 2.11 -23.59
CA LYS A 390 -18.50 1.34 -24.76
C LYS A 390 -19.24 2.20 -25.78
N SER A 391 -19.04 3.51 -25.74
CA SER A 391 -19.59 4.43 -26.73
C SER A 391 -19.11 4.04 -28.14
N SER A 392 -20.04 3.97 -29.09
CA SER A 392 -19.77 3.49 -30.46
C SER A 392 -18.68 4.28 -31.20
N ALA A 393 -18.42 5.52 -30.77
CA ALA A 393 -17.39 6.39 -31.34
C ALA A 393 -15.95 5.97 -30.99
N ILE A 394 -15.74 5.21 -29.91
CA ILE A 394 -14.40 4.91 -29.39
C ILE A 394 -14.14 3.41 -29.12
N GLN A 395 -15.17 2.56 -29.20
CA GLN A 395 -15.07 1.13 -28.88
C GLN A 395 -14.02 0.35 -29.72
N ASP A 396 -13.80 0.79 -30.97
CA ASP A 396 -12.94 0.10 -31.95
C ASP A 396 -11.59 0.82 -32.15
N VAL A 397 -11.24 1.74 -31.25
CA VAL A 397 -10.01 2.55 -31.35
C VAL A 397 -8.82 1.85 -30.70
N LEU A 398 -7.74 1.68 -31.45
CA LEU A 398 -6.48 1.10 -30.99
C LEU A 398 -5.32 2.00 -31.39
N TRP A 399 -4.32 2.19 -30.51
CA TRP A 399 -3.12 2.94 -30.86
C TRP A 399 -1.83 2.26 -30.43
N TRP A 400 -0.77 2.48 -31.21
CA TRP A 400 0.55 1.91 -31.01
C TRP A 400 1.61 3.02 -31.10
N ASP A 401 2.32 3.22 -29.99
CA ASP A 401 3.47 4.13 -29.91
C ASP A 401 4.79 3.37 -30.12
N LEU A 402 5.88 4.12 -30.23
CA LEU A 402 7.23 3.60 -30.46
C LEU A 402 8.22 4.07 -29.39
N VAL A 403 9.35 3.37 -29.29
CA VAL A 403 10.53 3.84 -28.56
C VAL A 403 11.18 5.01 -29.32
N PRO A 404 11.36 6.19 -28.73
CA PRO A 404 11.83 7.38 -29.45
C PRO A 404 13.32 7.35 -29.82
N ARG A 405 14.16 6.74 -28.96
CA ARG A 405 15.61 6.65 -29.10
C ARG A 405 16.10 5.24 -28.79
N SER A 406 17.21 4.85 -29.40
CA SER A 406 17.78 3.53 -29.20
C SER A 406 18.33 3.39 -27.78
N ILE A 407 18.09 2.23 -27.17
CA ILE A 407 18.63 1.88 -25.86
C ILE A 407 19.81 0.94 -26.08
N GLY A 408 20.97 1.33 -25.59
CA GLY A 408 22.23 0.62 -25.76
C GLY A 408 22.97 0.36 -24.44
N LEU A 409 23.94 -0.54 -24.53
CA LEU A 409 24.80 -1.00 -23.45
C LEU A 409 26.27 -0.81 -23.86
N ILE A 410 27.12 -0.27 -22.98
CA ILE A 410 28.57 -0.24 -23.22
C ILE A 410 29.17 -1.62 -22.92
N GLY A 411 30.09 -2.09 -23.78
CA GLY A 411 30.92 -3.26 -23.52
C GLY A 411 31.86 -3.08 -22.32
N GLU A 412 32.48 -4.17 -21.88
CA GLU A 412 33.35 -4.19 -20.69
C GLU A 412 34.72 -3.54 -20.94
N ASN A 413 35.13 -3.40 -22.21
CA ASN A 413 36.42 -2.84 -22.61
C ASN A 413 36.29 -1.35 -22.99
N GLU A 414 37.22 -0.51 -22.53
CA GLU A 414 37.31 0.89 -22.97
C GLU A 414 37.52 0.97 -24.49
N GLY A 415 36.64 1.71 -25.18
CA GLY A 415 36.71 1.94 -26.63
C GLY A 415 35.81 1.06 -27.50
N GLU A 416 35.08 0.09 -26.93
CA GLU A 416 34.07 -0.65 -27.70
C GLU A 416 32.84 0.22 -28.01
N PRO A 417 32.31 0.19 -29.26
CA PRO A 417 31.11 0.95 -29.60
C PRO A 417 29.90 0.44 -28.81
N PRO A 418 28.98 1.32 -28.40
CA PRO A 418 27.80 0.92 -27.63
C PRO A 418 26.95 -0.07 -28.43
N ARG A 419 26.58 -1.18 -27.79
CA ARG A 419 25.74 -2.21 -28.38
C ARG A 419 24.27 -1.81 -28.23
N ILE A 420 23.59 -1.58 -29.34
CA ILE A 420 22.15 -1.29 -29.35
C ILE A 420 21.38 -2.57 -28.98
N LEU A 421 20.58 -2.49 -27.92
CA LEU A 421 19.69 -3.56 -27.45
C LEU A 421 18.29 -3.41 -28.05
N ILE A 422 17.75 -2.19 -27.99
CA ILE A 422 16.43 -1.84 -28.50
C ILE A 422 16.62 -0.68 -29.46
N SER A 423 16.30 -0.88 -30.73
CA SER A 423 16.39 0.18 -31.73
C SER A 423 15.26 1.20 -31.57
N ARG A 424 15.54 2.48 -31.85
CA ARG A 424 14.50 3.50 -32.03
C ARG A 424 13.42 3.04 -33.01
N ASN A 425 12.23 3.60 -32.88
CA ASN A 425 11.03 3.26 -33.66
C ASN A 425 10.55 1.81 -33.49
N SER A 426 11.06 1.05 -32.53
CA SER A 426 10.47 -0.24 -32.17
C SER A 426 9.12 -0.04 -31.49
N THR A 427 8.12 -0.84 -31.84
CA THR A 427 6.75 -0.71 -31.33
C THR A 427 6.63 -1.14 -29.87
N LEU A 428 5.92 -0.35 -29.05
CA LEU A 428 5.66 -0.64 -27.66
C LEU A 428 4.38 -1.50 -27.47
N PRO A 429 4.35 -2.41 -26.48
CA PRO A 429 5.43 -2.79 -25.57
C PRO A 429 6.34 -3.83 -26.22
N LEU A 430 7.59 -3.94 -25.77
CA LEU A 430 8.53 -4.92 -26.32
C LEU A 430 9.47 -5.48 -25.27
N LYS A 431 10.01 -6.67 -25.54
CA LYS A 431 10.99 -7.35 -24.69
C LYS A 431 12.11 -7.92 -25.56
N VAL A 432 13.35 -7.61 -25.19
CA VAL A 432 14.58 -8.13 -25.82
C VAL A 432 15.36 -8.94 -24.80
N ARG A 433 15.87 -10.09 -25.25
CA ARG A 433 16.74 -10.96 -24.45
C ARG A 433 18.18 -10.73 -24.83
N HIS A 434 19.04 -10.65 -23.82
CA HIS A 434 20.46 -10.47 -23.98
C HIS A 434 21.21 -11.38 -22.99
N ARG A 435 22.13 -12.21 -23.49
CA ARG A 435 22.98 -13.03 -22.62
C ARG A 435 24.31 -12.33 -22.43
N VAL A 436 24.75 -12.25 -21.18
CA VAL A 436 26.08 -11.73 -20.83
C VAL A 436 26.91 -12.85 -20.23
N LYS A 437 28.14 -12.98 -20.71
CA LYS A 437 29.12 -13.94 -20.19
C LYS A 437 29.93 -13.29 -19.09
N ASN A 438 30.26 -14.03 -18.03
CA ASN A 438 31.11 -13.62 -16.93
C ASN A 438 30.71 -12.27 -16.29
N TYR A 439 29.40 -12.01 -16.18
CA TYR A 439 28.89 -10.75 -15.63
C TYR A 439 29.30 -10.61 -14.16
N ARG A 440 30.36 -9.86 -13.88
CA ARG A 440 30.85 -9.55 -12.52
C ARG A 440 31.08 -8.06 -12.28
N GLY A 441 30.82 -7.22 -13.29
CA GLY A 441 31.04 -5.78 -13.26
C GLY A 441 29.75 -4.95 -13.26
N VAL A 442 29.91 -3.63 -13.34
CA VAL A 442 28.80 -2.66 -13.50
C VAL A 442 28.74 -2.24 -14.96
N GLN A 443 27.59 -2.40 -15.60
CA GLN A 443 27.40 -1.96 -16.99
C GLN A 443 26.53 -0.71 -17.04
N ARG A 444 26.87 0.23 -17.93
CA ARG A 444 26.11 1.48 -18.09
C ARG A 444 25.17 1.38 -19.29
N LEU A 445 23.92 1.80 -19.07
CA LEU A 445 22.88 1.87 -20.10
C LEU A 445 22.72 3.30 -20.59
N TYR A 446 22.50 3.45 -21.89
CA TYR A 446 22.34 4.74 -22.55
C TYR A 446 21.14 4.74 -23.48
N GLU A 447 20.54 5.92 -23.63
CA GLU A 447 19.49 6.22 -24.57
C GLU A 447 19.99 7.30 -25.54
N GLY A 448 20.06 6.97 -26.83
CA GLY A 448 20.49 7.92 -27.86
C GLY A 448 20.99 7.28 -29.15
N GLU A 449 21.48 8.13 -30.05
CA GLU A 449 21.85 7.77 -31.42
C GLU A 449 23.30 8.17 -31.75
N SER A 450 24.01 8.82 -30.83
CA SER A 450 25.40 9.21 -31.03
C SER A 450 26.29 7.98 -30.91
N ALA A 451 27.29 7.89 -31.79
CA ALA A 451 28.36 6.91 -31.65
C ALA A 451 29.29 7.26 -30.46
N ILE A 452 29.34 8.54 -30.08
CA ILE A 452 30.05 9.01 -28.89
C ILE A 452 29.12 8.80 -27.69
N VAL A 453 29.54 7.96 -26.75
CA VAL A 453 28.74 7.53 -25.61
C VAL A 453 28.33 8.73 -24.74
N GLU A 454 29.24 9.69 -24.55
CA GLU A 454 29.08 10.86 -23.70
C GLU A 454 28.00 11.84 -24.20
N ASP A 455 27.66 11.77 -25.48
CA ASP A 455 26.61 12.59 -26.10
C ASP A 455 25.21 11.97 -25.94
N ASN A 456 25.12 10.72 -25.47
CA ASN A 456 23.86 10.03 -25.22
C ASN A 456 23.38 10.25 -23.77
N VAL A 457 22.08 10.06 -23.54
CA VAL A 457 21.48 10.19 -22.20
C VAL A 457 21.81 8.94 -21.40
N THR A 458 22.41 9.10 -20.22
CA THR A 458 22.67 7.96 -19.32
C THR A 458 21.37 7.51 -18.66
N LEU A 459 21.02 6.24 -18.77
CA LEU A 459 19.82 5.66 -18.14
C LEU A 459 20.07 5.14 -16.73
N GLY A 460 21.27 4.61 -16.48
CA GLY A 460 21.65 4.07 -15.18
C GLY A 460 22.79 3.04 -15.25
N GLN A 461 23.16 2.55 -14.07
CA GLN A 461 24.14 1.50 -13.87
C GLN A 461 23.43 0.19 -13.55
N LEU A 462 23.53 -0.78 -14.45
CA LEU A 462 23.08 -2.14 -14.23
C LEU A 462 24.10 -2.88 -13.35
N ARG A 463 23.60 -3.53 -12.31
CA ARG A 463 24.34 -4.43 -11.42
C ARG A 463 23.54 -5.71 -11.24
N LEU A 464 24.25 -6.83 -11.15
CA LEU A 464 23.66 -8.10 -10.75
C LEU A 464 24.09 -8.41 -9.33
N GLU A 465 23.11 -8.67 -8.47
CA GLU A 465 23.29 -8.99 -7.05
C GLU A 465 22.83 -10.43 -6.80
N GLY A 466 23.54 -11.15 -5.94
CA GLY A 466 23.21 -12.52 -5.55
C GLY A 466 24.39 -13.47 -5.63
N SER A 467 24.13 -14.76 -5.36
CA SER A 467 25.14 -15.82 -5.46
C SER A 467 25.23 -16.29 -6.91
N PHE A 468 26.37 -16.04 -7.56
CA PHE A 468 26.57 -16.46 -8.95
C PHE A 468 26.84 -17.96 -9.10
N GLY A 469 27.24 -18.66 -8.03
CA GLY A 469 27.61 -20.09 -8.08
C GLY A 469 28.60 -20.38 -9.22
N ASP A 470 28.29 -21.42 -10.01
CA ASP A 470 29.04 -21.83 -11.22
C ASP A 470 28.47 -21.22 -12.52
N ILE A 471 27.59 -20.21 -12.43
CA ILE A 471 26.89 -19.66 -13.59
C ILE A 471 27.83 -18.70 -14.34
N GLU A 472 28.35 -19.15 -15.49
CA GLU A 472 29.18 -18.33 -16.38
C GLU A 472 28.36 -17.40 -17.30
N ASP A 473 27.16 -17.82 -17.72
CA ASP A 473 26.30 -17.05 -18.64
C ASP A 473 24.98 -16.65 -17.98
N VAL A 474 24.72 -15.34 -17.83
CA VAL A 474 23.46 -14.82 -17.28
C VAL A 474 22.55 -14.29 -18.38
N GLY A 475 21.29 -14.75 -18.41
CA GLY A 475 20.26 -14.22 -19.29
C GLY A 475 19.59 -12.98 -18.69
N LEU A 476 19.61 -11.86 -19.41
CA LEU A 476 18.93 -10.63 -19.06
C LEU A 476 17.77 -10.35 -20.02
N SER A 477 16.67 -9.86 -19.47
CA SER A 477 15.47 -9.45 -20.18
C SER A 477 15.29 -7.94 -20.03
N PHE A 478 15.42 -7.21 -21.12
CA PHE A 478 15.13 -5.78 -21.21
C PHE A 478 13.73 -5.60 -21.80
N SER A 479 12.79 -5.07 -21.03
CA SER A 479 11.43 -4.81 -21.50
C SER A 479 11.06 -3.34 -21.35
N VAL A 480 10.50 -2.75 -22.39
CA VAL A 480 9.94 -1.40 -22.32
C VAL A 480 8.42 -1.53 -22.32
N ASP A 481 7.81 -0.99 -21.27
CA ASP A 481 6.38 -1.07 -21.09
C ASP A 481 5.63 -0.07 -21.98
N LEU A 482 4.32 -0.05 -21.82
CA LEU A 482 3.43 0.77 -22.64
C LEU A 482 3.55 2.28 -22.34
N ASN A 483 4.09 2.67 -21.18
CA ASN A 483 4.39 4.06 -20.83
C ASN A 483 5.74 4.52 -21.42
N GLY A 484 6.51 3.59 -21.99
CA GLY A 484 7.86 3.84 -22.50
C GLY A 484 8.94 3.74 -21.41
N VAL A 485 8.67 3.03 -20.31
CA VAL A 485 9.62 2.85 -19.19
C VAL A 485 10.34 1.51 -19.30
N LEU A 486 11.67 1.54 -19.16
CA LEU A 486 12.57 0.39 -19.22
C LEU A 486 12.63 -0.37 -17.89
N HIS A 487 12.36 -1.67 -17.98
CA HIS A 487 12.48 -2.66 -16.92
C HIS A 487 13.55 -3.70 -17.29
N VAL A 488 14.36 -4.12 -16.32
CA VAL A 488 15.41 -5.13 -16.50
C VAL A 488 15.19 -6.26 -15.50
N MET A 489 15.21 -7.50 -15.98
CA MET A 489 15.01 -8.70 -15.14
C MET A 489 16.02 -9.79 -15.52
N VAL A 490 16.41 -10.61 -14.54
CA VAL A 490 17.18 -11.84 -14.78
C VAL A 490 16.23 -12.95 -15.25
N GLU A 491 16.60 -13.71 -16.28
CA GLU A 491 15.81 -14.83 -16.77
C GLU A 491 16.17 -16.13 -16.03
N GLY A 492 15.15 -16.78 -15.47
CA GLY A 492 15.23 -18.19 -15.06
C GLY A 492 16.05 -18.50 -13.80
N ASN A 493 16.60 -17.48 -13.12
CA ASN A 493 17.34 -17.65 -11.87
C ASN A 493 16.69 -16.84 -10.74
N ILE A 494 16.32 -17.53 -9.65
CA ILE A 494 15.63 -16.96 -8.49
C ILE A 494 16.65 -16.34 -7.50
N GLU A 495 17.93 -16.70 -7.60
CA GLU A 495 19.00 -16.25 -6.70
C GLU A 495 19.71 -14.96 -7.16
N LEU A 496 19.58 -14.60 -8.44
CA LEU A 496 20.19 -13.40 -9.02
C LEU A 496 19.13 -12.31 -9.25
N LYS A 497 19.41 -11.10 -8.80
CA LYS A 497 18.58 -9.92 -9.00
C LYS A 497 19.32 -8.90 -9.86
N ALA A 498 18.63 -8.36 -10.87
CA ALA A 498 19.12 -7.22 -11.62
C ALA A 498 18.66 -5.93 -10.96
N THR A 499 19.62 -5.12 -10.52
CA THR A 499 19.37 -3.78 -10.00
C THR A 499 19.88 -2.77 -11.01
N LEU A 500 18.99 -1.90 -11.50
CA LEU A 500 19.36 -0.79 -12.37
C LEU A 500 19.32 0.49 -11.54
N ASP A 501 20.49 0.94 -11.07
CA ASP A 501 20.62 2.20 -10.37
C ASP A 501 20.48 3.36 -11.36
N LYS A 502 19.32 4.03 -11.30
CA LYS A 502 18.98 5.14 -12.18
C LYS A 502 19.24 6.51 -11.51
N GLY A 503 19.66 6.56 -10.24
CA GLY A 503 19.82 7.81 -9.47
C GLY A 503 18.53 8.61 -9.25
N ARG A 504 17.36 7.95 -9.31
CA ARG A 504 16.01 8.55 -9.23
C ARG A 504 15.45 8.52 -7.82
N LEU A 505 14.28 9.12 -7.61
CA LEU A 505 13.55 9.01 -6.35
C LEU A 505 13.20 7.54 -6.08
N GLU A 506 13.57 7.06 -4.90
CA GLU A 506 13.15 5.75 -4.46
C GLU A 506 11.71 5.77 -3.94
N ARG A 507 11.09 4.58 -3.85
CA ARG A 507 9.69 4.46 -3.44
C ARG A 507 9.42 5.10 -2.08
N TYR A 508 10.33 4.95 -1.12
CA TYR A 508 10.21 5.54 0.21
C TYR A 508 10.28 7.07 0.18
N GLU A 509 11.09 7.67 -0.71
CA GLU A 509 11.16 9.13 -0.87
C GLU A 509 9.86 9.66 -1.44
N ILE A 510 9.30 8.98 -2.45
CA ILE A 510 8.00 9.32 -3.04
C ILE A 510 6.90 9.23 -1.98
N ASP A 511 6.87 8.15 -1.19
CA ASP A 511 5.84 7.97 -0.16
C ASP A 511 5.97 9.03 0.96
N ARG A 512 7.21 9.42 1.35
CA ARG A 512 7.46 10.56 2.26
C ARG A 512 6.93 11.87 1.69
N ILE A 513 7.26 12.17 0.43
CA ILE A 513 6.81 13.38 -0.28
C ILE A 513 5.27 13.42 -0.37
N VAL A 514 4.63 12.31 -0.73
CA VAL A 514 3.15 12.20 -0.80
C VAL A 514 2.53 12.53 0.56
N TYR A 515 3.13 12.01 1.63
CA TYR A 515 2.67 12.29 3.00
C TYR A 515 2.84 13.76 3.37
N GLU A 516 4.01 14.33 3.17
CA GLU A 516 4.28 15.76 3.44
C GLU A 516 3.35 16.67 2.62
N HIS A 517 3.13 16.34 1.35
CA HIS A 517 2.22 17.07 0.48
C HIS A 517 0.77 17.04 1.01
N LYS A 518 0.26 15.87 1.42
CA LYS A 518 -1.08 15.73 2.00
C LYS A 518 -1.23 16.44 3.34
N ARG A 519 -0.22 16.31 4.22
CA ARG A 519 -0.18 16.99 5.51
C ARG A 519 -0.26 18.51 5.32
N LEU A 520 0.53 19.07 4.40
CA LEU A 520 0.50 20.50 4.08
C LEU A 520 -0.86 20.95 3.53
N LEU A 521 -1.53 20.15 2.71
CA LEU A 521 -2.89 20.47 2.23
C LEU A 521 -3.89 20.53 3.40
N LEU A 522 -3.86 19.56 4.30
CA LEU A 522 -4.76 19.55 5.47
C LEU A 522 -4.48 20.71 6.43
N GLU A 523 -3.21 21.06 6.66
CA GLU A 523 -2.82 22.23 7.44
C GLU A 523 -3.38 23.51 6.80
N MET A 524 -3.22 23.68 5.48
CA MET A 524 -3.74 24.84 4.74
C MET A 524 -5.28 24.91 4.80
N GLU A 525 -5.99 23.80 4.62
CA GLU A 525 -7.46 23.75 4.72
C GLU A 525 -7.94 24.12 6.13
N ARG A 526 -7.23 23.69 7.18
CA ARG A 526 -7.54 24.06 8.55
C ARG A 526 -7.29 25.56 8.79
N ASP A 527 -6.16 26.08 8.34
CA ASP A 527 -5.80 27.50 8.48
C ASP A 527 -6.83 28.39 7.74
N GLU A 528 -7.28 27.97 6.54
CA GLU A 528 -8.36 28.64 5.80
C GLU A 528 -9.72 28.58 6.51
N GLN A 529 -10.08 27.43 7.10
CA GLN A 529 -11.31 27.29 7.89
C GLN A 529 -11.27 28.15 9.15
N GLU A 530 -10.12 28.23 9.83
CA GLU A 530 -9.91 29.11 10.98
C GLU A 530 -10.02 30.57 10.57
N GLU A 531 -9.40 30.99 9.45
CA GLU A 531 -9.52 32.36 8.95
C GLU A 531 -10.97 32.68 8.53
N GLN A 532 -11.69 31.73 7.92
CA GLN A 532 -13.12 31.90 7.62
C GLN A 532 -13.98 31.99 8.88
N LYS A 533 -13.67 31.20 9.92
CA LYS A 533 -14.34 31.29 11.22
C LYS A 533 -14.03 32.63 11.89
N LEU A 534 -12.78 33.10 11.83
CA LEU A 534 -12.36 34.38 12.37
C LEU A 534 -13.03 35.54 11.63
N ARG A 535 -13.12 35.50 10.29
CA ARG A 535 -13.85 36.50 9.48
C ARG A 535 -15.33 36.49 9.80
N LYS A 536 -15.94 35.32 9.96
CA LYS A 536 -17.33 35.19 10.40
C LYS A 536 -17.53 35.71 11.82
N GLN A 537 -16.60 35.44 12.74
CA GLN A 537 -16.61 35.96 14.11
C GLN A 537 -16.41 37.47 14.14
N GLN A 538 -15.50 38.02 13.34
CA GLN A 538 -15.30 39.48 13.21
C GLN A 538 -16.54 40.16 12.61
N GLN A 539 -17.18 39.57 11.60
CA GLN A 539 -18.49 40.04 11.13
C GLN A 539 -19.58 39.94 12.20
N HIS A 540 -19.56 38.88 13.02
CA HIS A 540 -20.52 38.68 14.11
C HIS A 540 -20.24 39.57 15.33
N GLU A 541 -18.99 39.97 15.54
CA GLU A 541 -18.52 40.89 16.58
C GLU A 541 -18.73 42.35 16.16
N GLU A 542 -18.60 42.69 14.87
CA GLU A 542 -19.01 44.00 14.33
C GLU A 542 -20.52 44.22 14.50
N ASP A 543 -21.33 43.16 14.40
CA ASP A 543 -22.77 43.20 14.72
C ASP A 543 -23.08 43.23 16.24
N ASN A 544 -22.17 42.77 17.11
CA ASN A 544 -22.42 42.61 18.54
C ASN A 544 -21.67 43.59 19.46
N ASN A 545 -20.79 44.45 18.94
CA ASN A 545 -20.01 45.35 19.80
C ASN A 545 -20.79 46.63 20.19
N SER A 546 -21.84 46.45 20.99
CA SER A 546 -22.18 47.38 22.06
C SER A 546 -22.04 46.65 23.41
N LYS A 547 -21.00 47.03 24.17
CA LYS A 547 -20.70 46.75 25.60
C LYS A 547 -19.54 45.75 25.88
N THR A 548 -18.32 46.31 25.93
CA THR A 548 -17.28 46.35 27.01
C THR A 548 -17.04 45.17 28.00
N PRO A 549 -15.82 45.06 28.62
CA PRO A 549 -14.89 43.92 28.48
C PRO A 549 -14.37 43.38 29.88
N PRO A 550 -13.11 42.91 30.06
CA PRO A 550 -12.68 41.50 29.99
C PRO A 550 -11.97 40.98 31.28
N SER A 551 -11.66 39.68 31.37
CA SER A 551 -10.61 39.19 32.28
C SER A 551 -9.90 37.90 31.81
N LEU A 552 -8.56 38.01 31.89
CA LEU A 552 -7.42 37.06 31.80
C LEU A 552 -7.66 35.68 32.47
N VAL A 553 -6.92 34.57 32.24
CA VAL A 553 -5.46 34.32 32.27
C VAL A 553 -5.17 32.94 31.63
N ALA A 554 -4.00 32.78 31.01
CA ALA A 554 -3.44 31.52 30.49
C ALA A 554 -2.66 30.72 31.57
N SER A 555 -2.54 29.40 31.41
CA SER A 555 -1.46 28.63 32.04
C SER A 555 -1.06 27.43 31.19
N ASP A 556 0.18 27.47 30.71
CA ASP A 556 0.99 26.33 30.30
C ASP A 556 1.12 25.32 31.45
N GLU A 557 1.06 24.02 31.14
CA GLU A 557 1.73 23.00 31.94
C GLU A 557 2.42 21.99 31.03
N THR A 558 3.73 21.86 31.25
CA THR A 558 4.64 20.93 30.60
C THR A 558 5.03 19.81 31.58
N VAL A 559 5.17 18.59 31.03
CA VAL A 559 5.99 17.44 31.48
C VAL A 559 5.42 16.49 32.55
N LEU A 560 5.37 15.18 32.20
CA LEU A 560 6.00 14.05 32.94
C LEU A 560 6.02 12.78 32.07
N VAL A 561 7.19 12.45 31.51
CA VAL A 561 7.48 11.19 30.79
C VAL A 561 7.93 10.15 31.82
N GLY A 562 7.09 9.15 32.09
CA GLY A 562 7.42 7.90 32.79
C GLY A 562 7.33 6.71 31.83
N THR A 563 8.18 5.71 31.99
CA THR A 563 8.43 4.61 31.03
C THR A 563 7.19 3.73 30.77
N TRP A 564 6.65 3.84 29.55
CA TRP A 564 5.52 3.07 29.01
C TRP A 564 5.88 1.63 28.61
N ASP A 565 7.09 1.17 28.92
CA ASP A 565 7.63 -0.13 28.48
C ASP A 565 6.73 -1.31 28.90
N ARG A 566 6.17 -1.25 30.12
CA ARG A 566 5.27 -2.28 30.67
C ARG A 566 3.91 -2.33 30.00
N PHE A 567 3.39 -1.18 29.59
CA PHE A 567 2.17 -1.12 28.80
C PHE A 567 2.38 -1.82 27.45
N SER A 568 3.50 -1.51 26.79
CA SER A 568 3.83 -2.04 25.46
C SER A 568 4.01 -3.58 25.40
N GLU A 569 4.25 -4.24 26.55
CA GLU A 569 4.23 -5.70 26.65
C GLU A 569 2.82 -6.28 26.46
N TRP A 570 1.77 -5.59 26.92
CA TRP A 570 0.40 -6.13 26.94
C TRP A 570 -0.51 -5.52 25.86
N LEU A 571 -0.44 -4.20 25.67
CA LEU A 571 -1.19 -3.45 24.67
C LEU A 571 -0.26 -2.55 23.86
N HIS A 572 -0.54 -2.43 22.58
CA HIS A 572 0.14 -1.44 21.72
C HIS A 572 -0.50 -0.06 21.90
N CYS A 573 -1.83 0.03 21.80
CA CYS A 573 -2.61 1.22 22.10
C CYS A 573 -4.11 0.88 22.23
N ILE A 574 -4.90 1.88 22.63
CA ILE A 574 -6.36 1.88 22.65
C ILE A 574 -6.82 2.91 21.61
N CYS A 575 -7.63 2.49 20.66
CA CYS A 575 -8.19 3.35 19.62
C CYS A 575 -9.68 3.58 19.87
N ILE A 576 -10.11 4.83 19.78
CA ILE A 576 -11.52 5.20 19.79
C ILE A 576 -11.92 5.59 18.38
N VAL A 577 -12.93 4.92 17.85
CA VAL A 577 -13.43 5.15 16.50
C VAL A 577 -14.89 5.61 16.58
N THR A 578 -15.19 6.72 15.93
CA THR A 578 -16.53 7.29 15.84
C THR A 578 -17.05 7.24 14.42
N PHE A 579 -18.36 7.49 14.28
CA PHE A 579 -18.97 7.70 12.98
C PHE A 579 -19.25 9.20 12.79
N ASP A 580 -18.47 9.83 11.93
CA ASP A 580 -18.69 11.19 11.47
C ASP A 580 -19.64 11.21 10.26
N LEU A 581 -20.47 12.25 10.15
CA LEU A 581 -21.48 12.34 9.08
C LEU A 581 -20.88 12.60 7.69
N GLU A 582 -19.72 13.25 7.63
CA GLU A 582 -19.04 13.62 6.39
C GLU A 582 -17.91 12.64 6.06
N LEU A 583 -17.13 12.22 7.07
CA LEU A 583 -15.96 11.36 6.91
C LEU A 583 -16.27 9.86 7.04
N GLY A 584 -17.43 9.48 7.56
CA GLY A 584 -17.76 8.08 7.86
C GLY A 584 -17.04 7.58 9.13
N GLN A 585 -16.52 6.35 9.11
CA GLN A 585 -15.76 5.81 10.25
C GLN A 585 -14.43 6.57 10.39
N ALA A 586 -14.25 7.29 11.49
CA ALA A 586 -13.09 8.13 11.73
C ALA A 586 -12.44 7.81 13.09
N MET A 587 -11.12 7.91 13.12
CA MET A 587 -10.34 7.78 14.36
C MET A 587 -10.55 9.06 15.18
N GLU A 588 -11.13 8.94 16.36
CA GLU A 588 -11.32 10.06 17.29
C GLU A 588 -10.10 10.23 18.19
N LEU A 589 -9.57 9.13 18.73
CA LEU A 589 -8.48 9.15 19.71
C LEU A 589 -7.62 7.89 19.62
N ILE A 590 -6.31 8.08 19.74
CA ILE A 590 -5.35 7.00 20.01
C ILE A 590 -4.72 7.29 21.37
N TYR A 591 -4.76 6.31 22.27
CA TYR A 591 -4.21 6.43 23.61
C TYR A 591 -3.28 5.25 23.92
N PRO A 592 -2.08 5.44 24.47
CA PRO A 592 -1.46 6.73 24.83
C PRO A 592 -1.15 7.61 23.60
N LYS A 593 -1.20 8.94 23.77
CA LYS A 593 -1.11 9.93 22.66
C LYS A 593 0.22 9.91 21.90
N HIS A 594 1.27 9.32 22.46
CA HIS A 594 2.60 9.21 21.83
C HIS A 594 2.73 8.01 20.88
N VAL A 595 1.79 7.06 20.90
CA VAL A 595 1.84 5.88 20.03
C VAL A 595 1.50 6.28 18.60
N THR A 596 2.38 5.92 17.66
CA THR A 596 2.24 6.22 16.24
C THR A 596 1.74 4.98 15.48
N LEU A 597 0.59 5.13 14.84
CA LEU A 597 0.08 4.17 13.84
C LEU A 597 0.24 4.78 12.46
N THR A 598 0.56 3.97 11.45
CA THR A 598 0.59 4.45 10.07
C THR A 598 -0.83 4.82 9.61
N GLU A 599 -0.94 5.68 8.60
CA GLU A 599 -2.26 6.05 8.07
C GLU A 599 -3.02 4.85 7.49
N GLN A 600 -2.32 3.85 6.95
CA GLN A 600 -2.94 2.61 6.50
C GLN A 600 -3.48 1.78 7.67
N GLU A 601 -2.73 1.68 8.78
CA GLU A 601 -3.15 0.98 10.00
C GLU A 601 -4.39 1.66 10.60
N LYS A 602 -4.38 3.00 10.73
CA LYS A 602 -5.54 3.77 11.21
C LYS A 602 -6.78 3.51 10.36
N MET A 603 -6.64 3.58 9.04
CA MET A 603 -7.75 3.39 8.11
C MET A 603 -8.32 1.96 8.18
N ASN A 604 -7.46 0.94 8.21
CA ASN A 604 -7.89 -0.45 8.40
C ASN A 604 -8.61 -0.64 9.74
N ILE A 605 -8.10 -0.04 10.83
CA ILE A 605 -8.78 -0.08 12.14
C ILE A 605 -10.16 0.56 12.05
N CYS A 606 -10.29 1.75 11.45
CA CYS A 606 -11.59 2.43 11.32
C CYS A 606 -12.63 1.60 10.57
N TYR A 607 -12.26 1.00 9.43
CA TYR A 607 -13.18 0.17 8.64
C TYR A 607 -13.53 -1.15 9.29
N LEU A 608 -12.59 -1.75 10.02
CA LEU A 608 -12.81 -3.03 10.69
C LEU A 608 -13.51 -2.85 12.05
N ALA A 609 -13.44 -1.67 12.67
CA ALA A 609 -14.07 -1.39 13.96
C ALA A 609 -15.60 -1.23 13.90
N PHE A 610 -16.18 -1.13 12.70
CA PHE A 610 -17.63 -0.97 12.52
C PHE A 610 -18.22 -2.17 11.77
N PRO A 611 -19.23 -2.86 12.33
CA PRO A 611 -19.96 -3.89 11.61
C PRO A 611 -20.66 -3.33 10.37
N ASP A 612 -20.71 -4.13 9.30
CA ASP A 612 -21.40 -3.76 8.06
C ASP A 612 -22.91 -3.57 8.33
N SER A 613 -23.60 -2.77 7.53
CA SER A 613 -25.04 -2.48 7.71
C SER A 613 -25.96 -3.71 7.71
N ASN A 614 -25.49 -4.82 7.15
CA ASN A 614 -26.19 -6.11 7.13
C ASN A 614 -26.04 -6.92 8.42
N SER A 615 -25.19 -6.48 9.34
CA SER A 615 -24.81 -7.22 10.56
C SER A 615 -25.91 -7.22 11.64
N GLY A 616 -26.99 -6.46 11.45
CA GLY A 616 -28.12 -6.41 12.39
C GLY A 616 -27.78 -5.89 13.79
N CYS A 617 -26.55 -5.45 14.05
CA CYS A 617 -26.06 -5.09 15.38
C CYS A 617 -26.82 -3.88 15.95
N MET A 618 -27.72 -4.14 16.90
CA MET A 618 -28.35 -3.13 17.76
C MET A 618 -27.95 -3.42 19.21
N GLY A 619 -27.45 -2.42 19.92
CA GLY A 619 -26.86 -2.55 21.25
C GLY A 619 -25.33 -2.69 21.20
N ASP A 620 -24.79 -3.43 22.15
CA ASP A 620 -23.36 -3.66 22.28
C ASP A 620 -22.95 -4.96 21.57
N SER A 621 -21.81 -4.93 20.88
CA SER A 621 -21.27 -6.07 20.14
C SER A 621 -19.76 -6.15 20.33
N GLN A 622 -19.24 -7.36 20.54
CA GLN A 622 -17.82 -7.60 20.70
C GLN A 622 -17.30 -8.55 19.64
N PHE A 623 -16.22 -8.18 18.97
CA PHE A 623 -15.56 -9.04 18.00
C PHE A 623 -14.08 -8.65 17.93
N HIS A 624 -13.26 -9.49 17.30
CA HIS A 624 -11.84 -9.18 17.13
C HIS A 624 -11.47 -9.19 15.66
N ILE A 625 -10.44 -8.43 15.34
CA ILE A 625 -9.93 -8.19 14.00
C ILE A 625 -8.44 -8.51 14.01
N ARG A 626 -7.92 -8.94 12.86
CA ARG A 626 -6.47 -9.14 12.65
C ARG A 626 -6.09 -8.34 11.42
N LEU A 627 -5.12 -7.43 11.57
CA LEU A 627 -4.70 -6.55 10.48
C LEU A 627 -3.17 -6.58 10.32
N ARG A 628 -2.71 -6.48 9.07
CA ARG A 628 -1.29 -6.50 8.73
C ARG A 628 -0.62 -5.18 9.12
N VAL A 629 0.60 -5.28 9.65
CA VAL A 629 1.46 -4.15 9.98
C VAL A 629 2.13 -3.64 8.71
N SER A 630 2.25 -2.32 8.55
CA SER A 630 2.88 -1.75 7.34
C SER A 630 4.38 -2.10 7.25
N SER A 631 4.80 -2.68 6.11
CA SER A 631 6.21 -2.99 5.84
C SER A 631 7.10 -1.75 5.92
N GLY A 632 8.23 -1.83 6.64
CA GLY A 632 9.16 -0.71 6.81
C GLY A 632 8.77 0.32 7.88
N SER A 633 7.64 0.12 8.57
CA SER A 633 7.26 0.92 9.75
C SER A 633 8.12 0.57 10.98
N GLU A 634 8.26 1.49 11.93
CA GLU A 634 8.84 1.21 13.27
C GLU A 634 8.08 0.05 13.96
N ASN A 635 6.78 -0.06 13.67
CA ASN A 635 5.92 -1.13 14.16
C ASN A 635 6.27 -2.51 13.57
N SER A 636 7.10 -2.62 12.54
CA SER A 636 7.45 -3.92 11.92
C SER A 636 8.34 -4.81 12.81
N THR A 637 8.96 -4.23 13.85
CA THR A 637 9.79 -4.98 14.80
C THR A 637 9.06 -5.20 16.12
N LEU A 638 9.17 -6.40 16.68
CA LEU A 638 8.59 -6.68 18.00
C LEU A 638 9.41 -5.99 19.11
N PRO A 639 8.77 -5.40 20.12
CA PRO A 639 9.44 -4.95 21.34
C PRO A 639 10.26 -6.06 21.99
N ARG A 640 11.39 -5.71 22.63
CA ARG A 640 12.32 -6.67 23.24
C ARG A 640 11.63 -7.66 24.20
N GLY A 641 10.71 -7.18 25.04
CA GLY A 641 9.97 -8.04 25.97
C GLY A 641 9.12 -9.10 25.27
N LEU A 642 8.53 -8.77 24.11
CA LEU A 642 7.76 -9.72 23.30
C LEU A 642 8.64 -10.69 22.52
N GLN A 643 9.82 -10.26 22.07
CA GLN A 643 10.82 -11.17 21.47
C GLN A 643 11.28 -12.22 22.49
N GLU A 644 11.55 -11.80 23.73
CA GLU A 644 11.94 -12.69 24.82
C GLU A 644 10.79 -13.61 25.24
N PHE A 645 9.56 -13.09 25.29
CA PHE A 645 8.36 -13.90 25.52
C PHE A 645 8.18 -14.99 24.46
N ASN A 646 8.35 -14.67 23.18
CA ASN A 646 8.21 -15.63 22.07
C ASN A 646 9.17 -16.82 22.16
N CYS A 647 10.31 -16.64 22.83
CA CYS A 647 11.27 -17.71 23.08
C CYS A 647 10.76 -18.71 24.14
N HIS A 648 9.93 -18.29 25.09
CA HIS A 648 9.51 -19.12 26.23
C HIS A 648 8.07 -19.63 26.14
N CYS A 649 7.28 -19.16 25.16
CA CYS A 649 5.88 -19.54 24.98
C CYS A 649 5.65 -20.53 23.82
N MET A 650 4.51 -21.21 23.84
CA MET A 650 4.11 -22.14 22.77
C MET A 650 3.94 -21.39 21.44
N PRO A 651 4.19 -22.01 20.27
CA PRO A 651 4.03 -21.35 18.97
C PRO A 651 2.69 -20.64 18.77
N VAL A 652 1.61 -21.21 19.30
CA VAL A 652 0.24 -20.67 19.19
C VAL A 652 0.01 -19.40 20.03
N HIS A 653 0.92 -19.11 20.97
CA HIS A 653 0.87 -17.95 21.88
C HIS A 653 1.86 -16.86 21.50
N ARG A 654 2.71 -17.09 20.49
CA ARG A 654 3.73 -16.13 20.06
C ARG A 654 3.07 -14.86 19.52
N ALA A 655 3.67 -13.72 19.88
CA ALA A 655 3.38 -12.43 19.28
C ALA A 655 3.84 -12.41 17.81
N ASP A 656 3.00 -11.87 16.94
CA ASP A 656 3.26 -11.80 15.50
C ASP A 656 3.88 -10.45 15.11
N PRO A 657 5.10 -10.39 14.54
CA PRO A 657 5.67 -9.13 14.06
C PRO A 657 4.89 -8.55 12.87
N GLY A 658 4.22 -9.38 12.07
CA GLY A 658 3.53 -8.98 10.85
C GLY A 658 2.10 -8.48 11.04
N HIS A 659 1.49 -8.69 12.21
CA HIS A 659 0.07 -8.38 12.43
C HIS A 659 -0.23 -7.79 13.81
N PHE A 660 -1.27 -6.95 13.86
CA PHE A 660 -1.94 -6.57 15.10
C PHE A 660 -3.23 -7.35 15.30
N TRP A 661 -3.57 -7.57 16.57
CA TRP A 661 -4.89 -8.00 17.03
C TRP A 661 -5.65 -6.80 17.58
N GLY A 662 -6.84 -6.54 17.06
CA GLY A 662 -7.75 -5.51 17.56
C GLY A 662 -8.98 -6.13 18.20
N PHE A 663 -9.23 -5.85 19.48
CA PHE A 663 -10.44 -6.30 20.18
C PHE A 663 -11.45 -5.16 20.22
N VAL A 664 -12.49 -5.27 19.40
CA VAL A 664 -13.47 -4.23 19.13
C VAL A 664 -14.69 -4.42 20.03
N TYR A 665 -15.02 -3.38 20.78
CA TYR A 665 -16.32 -3.21 21.42
C TYR A 665 -17.08 -2.10 20.69
N PHE A 666 -18.11 -2.48 19.94
CA PHE A 666 -18.96 -1.56 19.19
C PHE A 666 -20.30 -1.36 19.92
N ARG A 667 -20.71 -0.11 20.08
CA ARG A 667 -22.01 0.28 20.66
C ARG A 667 -22.85 0.98 19.62
N GLN A 668 -24.08 0.51 19.42
CA GLN A 668 -25.09 1.16 18.59
C GLN A 668 -26.42 1.29 19.34
N ILE A 669 -26.80 2.51 19.74
CA ILE A 669 -28.02 2.77 20.51
C ILE A 669 -28.89 3.76 19.74
N LYS A 670 -30.22 3.58 19.73
CA LYS A 670 -31.13 4.58 19.15
C LYS A 670 -31.04 5.87 19.95
N ASP A 671 -30.80 6.96 19.26
CA ASP A 671 -30.78 8.30 19.83
C ASP A 671 -31.49 9.26 18.87
N SER A 672 -32.69 9.68 19.25
CA SER A 672 -33.52 10.59 18.46
C SER A 672 -32.99 12.03 18.43
N SER A 673 -32.05 12.39 19.30
CA SER A 673 -31.43 13.72 19.30
C SER A 673 -30.38 13.88 18.20
N LEU A 674 -29.81 12.77 17.73
CA LEU A 674 -28.80 12.76 16.67
C LEU A 674 -29.48 12.70 15.29
N LYS A 675 -28.94 13.45 14.32
CA LYS A 675 -29.48 13.53 12.94
C LYS A 675 -29.67 12.16 12.26
N ARG A 676 -28.88 11.15 12.65
CA ARG A 676 -28.90 9.80 12.09
C ARG A 676 -29.83 8.84 12.86
N GLY A 677 -30.36 9.24 14.01
CA GLY A 677 -31.23 8.43 14.86
C GLY A 677 -30.53 7.36 15.71
N TYR A 678 -29.20 7.27 15.65
CA TYR A 678 -28.39 6.31 16.40
C TYR A 678 -27.07 6.91 16.85
N PHE A 679 -26.66 6.62 18.09
CA PHE A 679 -25.31 6.76 18.60
C PHE A 679 -24.49 5.54 18.18
N GLN A 680 -23.32 5.75 17.59
CA GLN A 680 -22.40 4.68 17.20
C GLN A 680 -20.96 5.01 17.57
N LYS A 681 -20.29 4.13 18.31
CA LYS A 681 -18.90 4.30 18.75
C LYS A 681 -18.23 2.96 19.01
N SER A 682 -16.94 2.87 18.69
CA SER A 682 -16.12 1.67 18.94
C SER A 682 -14.91 1.99 19.81
N VAL A 683 -14.61 1.10 20.74
CA VAL A 683 -13.34 1.05 21.48
C VAL A 683 -12.58 -0.18 21.00
N VAL A 684 -11.34 0.01 20.56
CA VAL A 684 -10.49 -1.05 20.02
C VAL A 684 -9.23 -1.16 20.89
N LEU A 685 -9.06 -2.31 21.56
CA LEU A 685 -7.81 -2.64 22.24
C LEU A 685 -6.86 -3.29 21.23
N LEU A 686 -5.76 -2.60 20.88
CA LEU A 686 -4.79 -3.07 19.89
C LEU A 686 -3.59 -3.72 20.59
N THR A 687 -3.23 -4.94 20.22
CA THR A 687 -2.17 -5.73 20.85
C THR A 687 -1.43 -6.62 19.85
N ARG A 688 -0.27 -7.15 20.26
CA ARG A 688 0.49 -8.18 19.54
C ARG A 688 0.19 -9.60 20.01
N LEU A 689 -0.54 -9.74 21.11
CA LEU A 689 -0.77 -11.03 21.78
C LEU A 689 -2.09 -11.67 21.33
N PRO A 690 -2.10 -12.96 20.94
CA PRO A 690 -3.32 -13.68 20.57
C PRO A 690 -4.14 -14.15 21.79
N PHE A 691 -4.22 -13.35 22.87
CA PHE A 691 -4.94 -13.70 24.11
C PHE A 691 -6.43 -13.34 24.02
N VAL A 692 -7.11 -14.02 23.10
CA VAL A 692 -8.47 -13.70 22.69
C VAL A 692 -9.43 -13.59 23.90
N ASN A 693 -9.44 -14.59 24.78
CA ASN A 693 -10.36 -14.63 25.92
C ASN A 693 -10.08 -13.51 26.94
N LEU A 694 -8.81 -13.22 27.21
CA LEU A 694 -8.43 -12.12 28.10
C LEU A 694 -8.91 -10.77 27.56
N PHE A 695 -8.60 -10.44 26.30
CA PHE A 695 -8.94 -9.12 25.77
C PHE A 695 -10.44 -8.93 25.50
N TYR A 696 -11.21 -10.01 25.29
CA TYR A 696 -12.67 -9.93 25.35
C TYR A 696 -13.16 -9.48 26.73
N GLU A 697 -12.69 -10.11 27.81
CA GLU A 697 -13.05 -9.72 29.19
C GLU A 697 -12.61 -8.29 29.53
N LEU A 698 -11.43 -7.86 29.07
CA LEU A 698 -10.94 -6.50 29.30
C LEU A 698 -11.77 -5.48 28.52
N SER A 699 -12.03 -5.72 27.22
CA SER A 699 -12.85 -4.82 26.40
C SER A 699 -14.27 -4.66 26.94
N ALA A 700 -14.82 -5.73 27.54
CA ALA A 700 -16.14 -5.74 28.18
C ALA A 700 -16.26 -4.80 29.38
N VAL A 701 -15.13 -4.41 29.99
CA VAL A 701 -15.11 -3.49 31.14
C VAL A 701 -14.61 -2.11 30.73
N VAL A 702 -13.55 -2.04 29.91
CA VAL A 702 -12.95 -0.77 29.48
C VAL A 702 -13.91 0.06 28.64
N ALA A 703 -14.62 -0.55 27.68
CA ALA A 703 -15.45 0.21 26.76
C ALA A 703 -16.69 0.82 27.44
N PRO A 704 -17.49 0.08 28.24
CA PRO A 704 -18.58 0.69 29.00
C PRO A 704 -18.14 1.83 29.92
N ALA A 705 -17.05 1.64 30.66
CA ALA A 705 -16.51 2.68 31.54
C ALA A 705 -16.07 3.93 30.74
N TYR A 706 -15.42 3.74 29.60
CA TYR A 706 -15.05 4.86 28.72
C TYR A 706 -16.29 5.59 28.18
N PHE A 707 -17.34 4.88 27.80
CA PHE A 707 -18.58 5.51 27.32
C PHE A 707 -19.29 6.33 28.41
N GLU A 708 -19.04 6.06 29.69
CA GLU A 708 -19.59 6.82 30.81
C GLU A 708 -18.73 8.02 31.21
N THR A 709 -17.40 7.85 31.30
CA THR A 709 -16.51 8.85 31.90
C THR A 709 -15.43 9.44 30.96
N GLY A 710 -15.29 8.93 29.74
CA GLY A 710 -14.42 9.50 28.70
C GLY A 710 -12.92 9.24 28.88
N GLU A 711 -12.07 10.17 28.42
CA GLU A 711 -10.59 10.03 28.43
C GLU A 711 -9.98 9.66 29.80
N PRO A 712 -10.43 10.20 30.97
CA PRO A 712 -9.88 9.83 32.27
C PRO A 712 -9.88 8.32 32.57
N THR A 713 -10.84 7.58 32.00
CA THR A 713 -10.86 6.11 32.11
C THR A 713 -9.67 5.48 31.41
N LEU A 714 -9.30 5.99 30.23
CA LEU A 714 -8.19 5.45 29.45
C LEU A 714 -6.88 5.68 30.17
N GLU A 715 -6.71 6.84 30.80
CA GLU A 715 -5.53 7.14 31.63
C GLU A 715 -5.42 6.14 32.79
N SER A 716 -6.51 5.94 33.54
CA SER A 716 -6.56 4.98 34.65
C SER A 716 -6.30 3.53 34.22
N VAL A 717 -6.85 3.13 33.06
CA VAL A 717 -6.63 1.80 32.45
C VAL A 717 -5.17 1.60 32.08
N CYS A 718 -4.59 2.56 31.37
CA CYS A 718 -3.19 2.54 30.96
C CYS A 718 -2.24 2.49 32.16
N ASP A 719 -2.50 3.32 33.17
CA ASP A 719 -1.77 3.33 34.44
C ASP A 719 -1.84 1.99 35.17
N SER A 720 -3.00 1.33 35.15
CA SER A 720 -3.18 0.01 35.76
C SER A 720 -2.38 -1.05 35.01
N ILE A 721 -2.41 -1.03 33.68
CA ILE A 721 -1.67 -1.96 32.82
C ILE A 721 -0.15 -1.75 32.93
N CYS A 722 0.32 -0.51 33.05
CA CYS A 722 1.74 -0.21 33.32
C CYS A 722 2.26 -0.88 34.61
N ARG A 723 1.36 -1.14 35.58
CA ARG A 723 1.68 -1.80 36.85
C ARG A 723 1.52 -3.33 36.78
N TRP A 724 1.12 -3.89 35.64
CA TRP A 724 0.95 -5.34 35.52
C TRP A 724 2.29 -6.10 35.61
N PRO A 725 2.26 -7.36 36.10
CA PRO A 725 3.41 -8.26 36.09
C PRO A 725 3.94 -8.53 34.67
N SER A 726 5.16 -9.07 34.59
CA SER A 726 5.79 -9.30 33.28
C SER A 726 5.21 -10.56 32.67
N LEU A 727 5.10 -10.59 31.34
CA LEU A 727 4.74 -11.81 30.62
C LEU A 727 5.70 -12.98 30.91
N LEU A 728 6.93 -12.69 31.36
CA LEU A 728 7.95 -13.68 31.72
C LEU A 728 7.82 -14.22 33.15
N SER A 729 6.86 -13.78 33.96
CA SER A 729 6.68 -14.33 35.31
C SER A 729 6.27 -15.82 35.27
N ASP A 730 6.75 -16.61 36.25
CA ASP A 730 6.49 -18.06 36.35
C ASP A 730 5.25 -18.40 37.19
N GLU A 731 4.57 -17.41 37.76
CA GLU A 731 3.45 -17.60 38.70
C GLU A 731 2.10 -17.12 38.13
N MET A 732 1.01 -17.41 38.83
CA MET A 732 -0.32 -16.86 38.53
C MET A 732 -0.27 -15.32 38.62
N LEU A 733 -0.72 -14.65 37.57
CA LEU A 733 -0.60 -13.20 37.43
C LEU A 733 -1.90 -12.51 37.86
N PRO A 734 -1.90 -11.70 38.93
CA PRO A 734 -3.03 -10.85 39.28
C PRO A 734 -2.99 -9.57 38.44
N LEU A 735 -3.93 -9.43 37.51
CA LEU A 735 -4.08 -8.24 36.66
C LEU A 735 -5.19 -7.36 37.22
N GLN A 736 -4.83 -6.21 37.77
CA GLN A 736 -5.81 -5.26 38.30
C GLN A 736 -6.27 -4.30 37.20
N LEU A 737 -7.58 -4.13 37.06
CA LEU A 737 -8.16 -3.17 36.12
C LEU A 737 -9.56 -2.71 36.56
N LEU A 738 -9.76 -1.40 36.71
CA LEU A 738 -11.07 -0.78 37.00
C LEU A 738 -11.84 -1.45 38.16
N GLY A 739 -11.15 -1.79 39.25
CA GLY A 739 -11.74 -2.44 40.43
C GLY A 739 -11.93 -3.96 40.32
N ASN A 740 -11.53 -4.57 39.20
CA ASN A 740 -11.50 -6.03 39.03
C ASN A 740 -10.06 -6.55 39.17
N VAL A 741 -9.93 -7.76 39.70
CA VAL A 741 -8.66 -8.50 39.74
C VAL A 741 -8.84 -9.77 38.90
N TYR A 742 -8.11 -9.85 37.79
CA TYR A 742 -8.10 -11.02 36.92
C TYR A 742 -6.92 -11.91 37.25
N GLU A 743 -7.19 -13.14 37.69
CA GLU A 743 -6.15 -14.16 37.86
C GLU A 743 -5.96 -14.90 36.54
N VAL A 744 -4.77 -14.76 35.95
CA VAL A 744 -4.42 -15.40 34.67
C VAL A 744 -3.17 -16.25 34.79
N THR A 745 -3.11 -17.33 34.02
CA THR A 745 -1.91 -18.16 33.86
C THR A 745 -1.53 -18.22 32.38
N ILE A 746 -0.27 -17.93 32.06
CA ILE A 746 0.26 -17.98 30.69
C ILE A 746 1.06 -19.28 30.52
N PRO A 747 0.66 -20.21 29.63
CA PRO A 747 1.37 -21.47 29.43
C PRO A 747 2.78 -21.26 28.83
N LYS A 748 3.81 -21.83 29.46
CA LYS A 748 5.20 -21.82 28.96
C LYS A 748 5.62 -23.19 28.41
N GLN A 749 6.60 -23.23 27.50
CA GLN A 749 7.03 -24.45 26.80
C GLN A 749 7.51 -25.59 27.73
N THR A 750 8.05 -25.26 28.91
CA THR A 750 8.58 -26.23 29.89
C THR A 750 7.61 -26.59 31.01
N GLY A 751 6.41 -26.00 31.02
CA GLY A 751 5.41 -26.22 32.07
C GLY A 751 4.73 -27.59 31.90
N LYS A 752 4.94 -28.51 32.85
CA LYS A 752 4.05 -29.66 33.03
C LYS A 752 2.62 -29.11 33.18
N TYR A 753 1.68 -29.63 32.40
CA TYR A 753 0.25 -29.32 32.55
C TYR A 753 -0.15 -29.51 34.02
N ALA A 754 -0.29 -28.41 34.76
CA ALA A 754 -0.85 -28.45 36.10
C ALA A 754 -2.34 -28.73 35.94
N ILE A 755 -2.74 -29.94 36.32
CA ILE A 755 -4.15 -30.27 36.54
C ILE A 755 -4.62 -29.35 37.66
N VAL A 756 -5.41 -28.34 37.32
CA VAL A 756 -6.13 -27.56 38.34
C VAL A 756 -7.15 -28.50 39.00
N PRO A 757 -7.16 -28.66 40.33
CA PRO A 757 -8.12 -29.52 41.01
C PRO A 757 -9.56 -29.04 40.77
N GLU A 758 -10.44 -29.94 40.34
CA GLU A 758 -11.89 -29.75 40.36
C GLU A 758 -12.38 -29.58 41.81
N THR A 759 -12.38 -28.35 42.31
CA THR A 759 -13.25 -27.94 43.41
C THR A 759 -13.35 -26.43 43.39
N LEU A 760 -14.51 -25.91 42.98
CA LEU A 760 -15.25 -24.84 43.65
C LEU A 760 -16.53 -24.57 42.84
N THR A 761 -17.57 -25.25 43.29
CA THR A 761 -18.97 -24.98 42.95
C THR A 761 -19.36 -23.57 43.39
N SER A 762 -20.00 -22.85 42.49
CA SER A 762 -20.66 -21.57 42.73
C SER A 762 -21.82 -21.73 43.72
N THR A 763 -21.66 -21.22 44.94
CA THR A 763 -22.79 -20.87 45.80
C THR A 763 -23.18 -19.42 45.55
N SER A 764 -24.29 -19.23 44.83
CA SER A 764 -25.01 -17.97 44.75
C SER A 764 -25.72 -17.69 46.09
N GLY A 765 -25.21 -16.72 46.85
CA GLY A 765 -25.86 -16.16 48.03
C GLY A 765 -26.01 -14.65 47.87
N GLY A 766 -27.25 -14.16 47.86
CA GLY A 766 -27.56 -12.74 47.77
C GLY A 766 -27.09 -11.95 49.00
N GLY A 767 -26.59 -10.74 48.77
CA GLY A 767 -26.21 -9.77 49.81
C GLY A 767 -25.88 -8.42 49.19
N ARG A 768 -26.48 -7.35 49.72
CA ARG A 768 -26.41 -5.95 49.25
C ARG A 768 -25.04 -5.31 49.46
N ALA A 769 -24.69 -4.44 48.51
CA ALA A 769 -23.88 -3.21 48.57
C ALA A 769 -22.77 -3.08 49.64
N GLY A 770 -21.53 -3.04 49.16
CA GLY A 770 -20.35 -2.46 49.80
C GLY A 770 -19.20 -2.41 48.77
N SER A 771 -18.49 -1.29 48.68
CA SER A 771 -17.32 -1.10 47.81
C SER A 771 -16.35 -2.28 47.92
N GLY A 772 -16.26 -3.12 46.88
CA GLY A 772 -15.52 -4.37 46.92
C GLY A 772 -14.95 -4.73 45.56
N THR A 773 -13.64 -4.96 45.52
CA THR A 773 -12.91 -5.48 44.37
C THR A 773 -13.48 -6.83 43.93
N THR A 774 -13.84 -6.99 42.66
CA THR A 774 -14.37 -8.28 42.16
C THR A 774 -13.24 -9.15 41.61
N HIS A 775 -13.19 -10.41 42.04
CA HIS A 775 -12.16 -11.34 41.66
C HIS A 775 -12.66 -12.26 40.52
N ARG A 776 -11.92 -12.34 39.41
CA ARG A 776 -12.27 -13.15 38.24
C ARG A 776 -11.12 -14.07 37.86
N VAL A 777 -11.38 -15.37 37.83
CA VAL A 777 -10.38 -16.36 37.39
C VAL A 777 -10.59 -16.65 35.90
N ILE A 778 -9.58 -16.36 35.08
CA ILE A 778 -9.58 -16.70 33.64
C ILE A 778 -8.80 -18.01 33.48
N ALA A 779 -9.53 -19.11 33.27
CA ALA A 779 -8.93 -20.45 33.16
C ALA A 779 -7.95 -20.58 31.98
N SER A 780 -8.16 -19.83 30.89
CA SER A 780 -7.23 -19.75 29.76
C SER A 780 -7.33 -18.39 29.09
N VAL A 781 -6.17 -17.78 28.82
CA VAL A 781 -6.07 -16.46 28.19
C VAL A 781 -6.42 -16.45 26.70
N HIS A 782 -6.37 -17.60 26.02
CA HIS A 782 -6.47 -17.69 24.56
C HIS A 782 -7.61 -18.59 24.08
N GLU A 783 -8.08 -19.55 24.89
CA GLU A 783 -9.09 -20.51 24.46
C GLU A 783 -10.49 -19.90 24.45
N ILE A 784 -11.11 -19.85 23.27
CA ILE A 784 -12.54 -19.54 23.10
C ILE A 784 -13.39 -20.81 23.13
N ASP A 785 -14.68 -20.70 23.45
CA ASP A 785 -15.61 -21.83 23.48
C ASP A 785 -15.90 -22.41 22.08
N ILE A 786 -15.04 -23.34 21.64
CA ILE A 786 -15.08 -23.92 20.28
C ILE A 786 -16.35 -24.74 20.02
N PHE A 787 -16.95 -25.33 21.05
CA PHE A 787 -18.18 -26.09 20.90
C PHE A 787 -19.33 -25.20 20.48
N ARG A 788 -19.45 -24.01 21.07
CA ARG A 788 -20.52 -23.05 20.72
C ARG A 788 -20.52 -22.71 19.24
N SER A 789 -19.34 -22.51 18.66
CA SER A 789 -19.14 -22.25 17.24
C SER A 789 -19.37 -23.50 16.37
N LEU A 790 -18.82 -24.65 16.78
CA LEU A 790 -18.75 -25.86 15.95
C LEU A 790 -19.91 -26.84 16.14
N GLN A 791 -20.80 -26.62 17.10
CA GLN A 791 -21.88 -27.57 17.45
C GLN A 791 -22.74 -27.99 16.25
N LEU A 792 -22.96 -27.09 15.27
CA LEU A 792 -23.72 -27.37 14.04
C LEU A 792 -22.90 -28.14 12.99
N PHE A 793 -21.58 -28.14 13.11
CA PHE A 793 -20.63 -28.72 12.16
C PHE A 793 -19.91 -29.96 12.69
N LEU A 794 -20.30 -30.47 13.87
CA LEU A 794 -19.72 -31.68 14.48
C LEU A 794 -19.62 -32.89 13.53
N PRO A 795 -20.60 -33.18 12.65
CA PRO A 795 -20.47 -34.29 11.69
C PRO A 795 -19.31 -34.12 10.69
N HIS A 796 -18.83 -32.89 10.50
CA HIS A 796 -17.79 -32.48 9.56
C HIS A 796 -16.49 -32.08 10.26
N ILE A 797 -16.34 -32.31 11.57
CA ILE A 797 -15.20 -31.81 12.35
C ILE A 797 -13.83 -32.27 11.80
N HIS A 798 -13.71 -33.53 11.39
CA HIS A 798 -12.46 -34.07 10.84
C HIS A 798 -12.15 -33.49 9.45
N LEU A 799 -13.18 -33.21 8.65
CA LEU A 799 -13.04 -32.53 7.37
C LEU A 799 -12.58 -31.08 7.57
N LEU A 800 -13.16 -30.36 8.55
CA LEU A 800 -12.72 -29.00 8.88
C LEU A 800 -11.28 -28.99 9.40
N TRP A 801 -10.91 -29.96 10.24
CA TRP A 801 -9.54 -30.14 10.71
C TRP A 801 -8.58 -30.32 9.52
N GLU A 802 -8.94 -31.16 8.55
CA GLU A 802 -8.11 -31.41 7.35
C GLU A 802 -7.96 -30.16 6.47
N LEU A 803 -9.05 -29.43 6.21
CA LEU A 803 -9.02 -28.18 5.43
C LEU A 803 -8.11 -27.13 6.09
N VAL A 804 -8.18 -27.00 7.40
CA VAL A 804 -7.33 -26.07 8.17
C VAL A 804 -5.89 -26.55 8.18
N LEU A 805 -5.65 -27.85 8.37
CA LEU A 805 -4.33 -28.47 8.39
C LEU A 805 -3.58 -28.22 7.08
N THR A 806 -4.26 -28.39 5.93
CA THR A 806 -3.66 -28.18 4.61
C THR A 806 -3.70 -26.72 4.13
N GLY A 807 -4.22 -25.79 4.94
CA GLY A 807 -4.26 -24.36 4.61
C GLY A 807 -5.13 -24.03 3.40
N GLU A 808 -6.26 -24.73 3.25
CA GLU A 808 -7.20 -24.49 2.15
C GLU A 808 -7.96 -23.16 2.32
N PRO A 809 -8.40 -22.50 1.22
CA PRO A 809 -9.13 -21.23 1.30
C PRO A 809 -10.55 -21.43 1.85
N ILE A 810 -10.89 -20.81 2.97
CA ILE A 810 -12.21 -20.94 3.62
C ILE A 810 -12.87 -19.57 3.80
N ILE A 811 -14.15 -19.47 3.40
CA ILE A 811 -14.98 -18.30 3.72
C ILE A 811 -16.03 -18.69 4.74
N VAL A 812 -16.06 -17.99 5.87
CA VAL A 812 -17.13 -18.03 6.87
C VAL A 812 -18.07 -16.87 6.61
N THR A 813 -19.29 -17.15 6.18
CA THR A 813 -20.33 -16.13 5.99
C THR A 813 -21.36 -16.24 7.10
N GLY A 814 -21.64 -15.15 7.79
CA GLY A 814 -22.68 -15.09 8.82
C GLY A 814 -23.37 -13.73 8.82
N THR A 815 -24.13 -13.46 9.86
CA THR A 815 -24.82 -12.16 10.03
C THR A 815 -24.33 -11.39 11.24
N SER A 816 -23.46 -11.99 12.06
CA SER A 816 -22.89 -11.39 13.25
C SER A 816 -21.37 -11.38 13.10
N PRO A 817 -20.70 -10.22 13.26
CA PRO A 817 -19.24 -10.15 13.24
C PRO A 817 -18.64 -10.99 14.37
N THR A 818 -19.31 -11.06 15.53
CA THR A 818 -18.92 -11.90 16.67
C THR A 818 -18.90 -13.38 16.30
N ASP A 819 -19.96 -13.88 15.67
CA ASP A 819 -20.07 -15.30 15.31
C ASP A 819 -19.06 -15.67 14.22
N CYS A 820 -18.85 -14.76 13.24
CA CYS A 820 -17.82 -14.93 12.22
C CYS A 820 -16.42 -14.98 12.85
N ALA A 821 -16.07 -14.01 13.71
CA ALA A 821 -14.77 -13.95 14.35
C ALA A 821 -14.51 -15.17 15.26
N HIS A 822 -15.51 -15.58 16.05
CA HIS A 822 -15.41 -16.78 16.88
C HIS A 822 -15.28 -18.06 16.05
N MET A 823 -16.01 -18.18 14.93
CA MET A 823 -15.88 -19.33 14.05
C MET A 823 -14.48 -19.39 13.42
N VAL A 824 -13.97 -18.29 12.86
CA VAL A 824 -12.62 -18.24 12.28
C VAL A 824 -11.57 -18.61 13.32
N GLN A 825 -11.66 -18.06 14.54
CA GLN A 825 -10.76 -18.42 15.64
C GLN A 825 -10.91 -19.88 16.09
N SER A 826 -12.12 -20.43 16.03
CA SER A 826 -12.36 -21.85 16.34
C SER A 826 -11.72 -22.75 15.29
N LEU A 827 -11.79 -22.37 14.00
CA LEU A 827 -11.16 -23.09 12.89
C LEU A 827 -9.63 -23.11 13.03
N THR A 828 -9.00 -21.96 13.27
CA THR A 828 -7.53 -21.90 13.44
C THR A 828 -7.05 -22.71 14.64
N SER A 829 -7.88 -22.83 15.69
CA SER A 829 -7.57 -23.65 16.87
C SER A 829 -7.70 -25.16 16.66
N LEU A 830 -8.31 -25.62 15.55
CA LEU A 830 -8.55 -27.06 15.31
C LEU A 830 -7.26 -27.87 15.24
N ILE A 831 -6.17 -27.25 14.77
CA ILE A 831 -4.87 -27.89 14.58
C ILE A 831 -3.90 -27.62 15.73
N SER A 832 -4.36 -27.08 16.87
CA SER A 832 -3.48 -26.88 18.04
C SER A 832 -2.86 -28.24 18.48
N PRO A 833 -1.54 -28.32 18.76
CA PRO A 833 -0.60 -27.22 19.03
C PRO A 833 0.18 -26.73 17.81
N LEU A 834 -0.11 -27.26 16.60
CA LEU A 834 0.45 -26.72 15.36
C LEU A 834 -0.12 -25.31 15.14
N ALA A 835 0.77 -24.34 14.91
CA ALA A 835 0.35 -22.98 14.60
C ALA A 835 -0.25 -22.93 13.18
N TYR A 836 -1.34 -22.19 13.03
CA TYR A 836 -1.87 -21.87 11.71
C TYR A 836 -1.04 -20.73 11.10
N CYS A 837 -0.27 -21.03 10.05
CA CYS A 837 0.69 -20.11 9.44
C CYS A 837 0.14 -19.40 8.19
N ALA A 838 -1.03 -19.80 7.68
CA ALA A 838 -1.72 -19.08 6.62
C ALA A 838 -2.43 -17.82 7.15
N GLU A 839 -2.87 -16.94 6.24
CA GLU A 839 -3.53 -15.69 6.60
C GLU A 839 -4.93 -15.99 7.20
N SER A 840 -5.35 -15.21 8.20
CA SER A 840 -6.68 -15.36 8.81
C SER A 840 -7.25 -14.00 9.17
N ARG A 841 -8.46 -13.69 8.69
CA ARG A 841 -9.18 -12.46 9.02
C ARG A 841 -10.48 -12.82 9.74
N PRO A 842 -10.49 -12.77 11.09
CA PRO A 842 -11.67 -13.15 11.88
C PRO A 842 -12.93 -12.34 11.51
N TYR A 843 -12.73 -11.07 11.20
CA TYR A 843 -13.73 -10.22 10.58
C TYR A 843 -13.09 -9.40 9.47
N PHE A 844 -13.74 -9.37 8.30
CA PHE A 844 -13.25 -8.74 7.09
C PHE A 844 -14.39 -8.03 6.36
N THR A 845 -14.15 -6.81 5.92
CA THR A 845 -15.15 -5.99 5.25
C THR A 845 -14.72 -5.67 3.82
N ILE A 846 -15.66 -5.22 2.99
CA ILE A 846 -15.38 -4.79 1.62
C ILE A 846 -14.51 -3.51 1.55
N HIS A 847 -14.38 -2.81 2.68
CA HIS A 847 -13.67 -1.55 2.81
C HIS A 847 -12.20 -1.73 3.23
N ASP A 848 -11.80 -2.94 3.59
CA ASP A 848 -10.41 -3.26 3.92
C ASP A 848 -9.49 -2.98 2.70
N THR A 849 -8.33 -2.38 2.96
CA THR A 849 -7.34 -2.03 1.91
C THR A 849 -6.88 -3.25 1.10
N GLU A 850 -6.88 -4.42 1.74
CA GLU A 850 -6.43 -5.68 1.15
C GLU A 850 -7.56 -6.44 0.44
N PHE A 851 -8.78 -5.87 0.38
CA PHE A 851 -9.92 -6.48 -0.32
C PHE A 851 -9.58 -6.88 -1.76
N LYS A 852 -8.89 -6.03 -2.52
CA LYS A 852 -8.51 -6.35 -3.90
C LYS A 852 -7.48 -7.48 -3.99
N GLU A 853 -6.56 -7.55 -3.03
CA GLU A 853 -5.53 -8.60 -2.96
C GLU A 853 -6.19 -9.97 -2.74
N PHE A 854 -7.12 -10.06 -1.78
CA PHE A 854 -7.74 -11.33 -1.42
C PHE A 854 -8.90 -11.75 -2.33
N THR A 855 -9.47 -10.85 -3.15
CA THR A 855 -10.65 -11.17 -3.98
C THR A 855 -10.38 -11.24 -5.49
N GLN A 856 -9.21 -10.85 -5.99
CA GLN A 856 -8.88 -10.93 -7.43
C GLN A 856 -8.26 -12.28 -7.82
N SER A 857 -8.77 -12.90 -8.89
CA SER A 857 -8.42 -14.27 -9.31
C SER A 857 -7.12 -14.42 -10.11
N LYS A 858 -6.22 -13.43 -10.14
CA LYS A 858 -5.11 -13.40 -11.10
C LYS A 858 -4.06 -14.51 -10.88
N ASN A 859 -3.93 -15.07 -9.66
CA ASN A 859 -2.90 -16.05 -9.29
C ASN A 859 -3.44 -17.31 -8.56
N GLY A 860 -4.73 -17.66 -8.72
CA GLY A 860 -5.37 -18.71 -7.93
C GLY A 860 -5.90 -18.22 -6.57
N HIS A 861 -6.43 -19.12 -5.74
CA HIS A 861 -6.97 -18.76 -4.43
C HIS A 861 -5.87 -18.67 -3.37
N PRO A 862 -5.75 -17.54 -2.63
CA PRO A 862 -4.80 -17.46 -1.53
C PRO A 862 -5.19 -18.41 -0.39
N SER A 863 -4.22 -18.98 0.32
CA SER A 863 -4.45 -19.73 1.55
C SER A 863 -4.86 -18.78 2.68
N ILE A 864 -6.17 -18.61 2.86
CA ILE A 864 -6.73 -17.66 3.83
C ILE A 864 -8.08 -18.14 4.38
N ILE A 865 -8.36 -17.80 5.65
CA ILE A 865 -9.70 -17.93 6.26
C ILE A 865 -10.30 -16.53 6.44
N LEU A 866 -11.45 -16.27 5.83
CA LEU A 866 -12.15 -14.98 5.88
C LEU A 866 -13.49 -15.08 6.61
N GLY A 867 -13.70 -14.29 7.66
CA GLY A 867 -15.00 -14.10 8.30
C GLY A 867 -15.70 -12.85 7.78
N VAL A 868 -16.89 -13.00 7.19
CA VAL A 868 -17.60 -11.89 6.53
C VAL A 868 -19.08 -11.89 6.89
N THR A 869 -19.68 -10.69 6.99
CA THR A 869 -21.13 -10.52 7.22
C THR A 869 -21.89 -10.00 6.01
N ASN A 870 -21.21 -9.37 5.06
CA ASN A 870 -21.86 -8.80 3.88
C ASN A 870 -22.21 -9.87 2.83
N PRO A 871 -23.49 -9.99 2.42
CA PRO A 871 -23.92 -10.90 1.36
C PRO A 871 -23.22 -10.68 0.01
N PHE A 872 -22.64 -9.49 -0.23
CA PHE A 872 -21.84 -9.21 -1.42
C PHE A 872 -20.70 -10.22 -1.62
N PHE A 873 -20.05 -10.65 -0.53
CA PHE A 873 -18.99 -11.67 -0.59
C PHE A 873 -19.50 -13.00 -1.14
N ALA A 874 -20.76 -13.36 -0.85
CA ALA A 874 -21.37 -14.57 -1.39
C ALA A 874 -21.59 -14.50 -2.91
N LYS A 875 -21.58 -13.30 -3.52
CA LYS A 875 -21.63 -13.10 -4.98
C LYS A 875 -20.23 -13.00 -5.59
N THR A 876 -19.35 -12.23 -4.97
CA THR A 876 -17.98 -11.99 -5.48
C THR A 876 -17.10 -13.23 -5.36
N LEU A 877 -17.27 -14.00 -4.28
CA LEU A 877 -16.45 -15.19 -3.99
C LEU A 877 -17.20 -16.49 -4.28
N GLN A 878 -18.14 -16.47 -5.22
CA GLN A 878 -18.87 -17.67 -5.66
C GLN A 878 -17.94 -18.78 -6.16
N HIS A 879 -16.77 -18.42 -6.71
CA HIS A 879 -15.79 -19.36 -7.25
C HIS A 879 -14.91 -20.04 -6.19
N TRP A 880 -14.97 -19.65 -4.92
CA TRP A 880 -14.08 -20.21 -3.87
C TRP A 880 -14.37 -21.68 -3.55
N PRO A 881 -13.37 -22.47 -3.14
CA PRO A 881 -13.55 -23.92 -3.00
C PRO A 881 -14.36 -24.32 -1.76
N HIS A 882 -14.26 -23.57 -0.66
CA HIS A 882 -14.88 -23.90 0.62
C HIS A 882 -15.64 -22.72 1.22
N THR A 883 -16.88 -22.95 1.65
CA THR A 883 -17.71 -21.93 2.30
C THR A 883 -18.48 -22.53 3.48
N ILE A 884 -18.39 -21.88 4.62
CA ILE A 884 -19.13 -22.19 5.85
C ILE A 884 -20.18 -21.10 6.03
N ARG A 885 -21.45 -21.47 5.97
CA ARG A 885 -22.56 -20.53 6.20
C ARG A 885 -23.13 -20.73 7.60
N LEU A 886 -23.00 -19.70 8.43
CA LEU A 886 -23.52 -19.67 9.79
C LEU A 886 -25.04 -19.46 9.77
N GLN A 887 -25.70 -19.93 10.83
CA GLN A 887 -27.12 -19.69 11.04
C GLN A 887 -27.31 -18.43 11.88
N ASP A 888 -28.30 -17.60 11.51
CA ASP A 888 -28.66 -16.41 12.28
C ASP A 888 -29.08 -16.78 13.71
N SER A 889 -28.53 -16.09 14.71
CA SER A 889 -28.92 -16.24 16.11
C SER A 889 -30.39 -15.85 16.33
N THR A 890 -31.02 -16.42 17.35
CA THR A 890 -32.44 -16.13 17.68
C THR A 890 -32.66 -14.65 18.02
N GLU A 891 -31.66 -14.00 18.62
CA GLU A 891 -31.64 -12.55 18.88
C GLU A 891 -31.59 -11.73 17.58
N ALA A 892 -30.73 -12.10 16.63
CA ALA A 892 -30.66 -11.43 15.32
C ALA A 892 -31.97 -11.60 14.52
N GLN A 893 -32.65 -12.75 14.65
CA GLN A 893 -33.96 -12.99 14.04
C GLN A 893 -35.06 -12.11 14.67
N LEU A 894 -35.08 -11.97 15.99
CA LEU A 894 -36.00 -11.09 16.73
C LEU A 894 -35.78 -9.61 16.39
N GLN A 895 -34.52 -9.16 16.31
CA GLN A 895 -34.18 -7.79 15.94
C GLN A 895 -34.59 -7.45 14.50
N ARG A 896 -34.45 -8.40 13.56
CA ARG A 896 -34.96 -8.23 12.18
C ARG A 896 -36.48 -8.16 12.12
N GLN A 897 -37.19 -8.98 12.89
CA GLN A 897 -38.66 -8.90 12.97
C GLN A 897 -39.12 -7.53 13.52
N GLN A 898 -38.44 -7.00 14.54
CA GLN A 898 -38.75 -5.66 15.07
C GLN A 898 -38.46 -4.54 14.06
N GLN A 899 -37.37 -4.62 13.29
CA GLN A 899 -37.07 -3.66 12.22
C GLN A 899 -38.08 -3.74 11.05
N GLN A 900 -38.56 -4.94 10.71
CA GLN A 900 -39.58 -5.12 9.66
C GLN A 900 -40.96 -4.61 10.11
N GLN A 901 -41.34 -4.80 11.38
CA GLN A 901 -42.59 -4.26 11.93
C GLN A 901 -42.58 -2.72 12.00
N GLN A 902 -41.44 -2.08 12.28
CA GLN A 902 -41.32 -0.61 12.27
C GLN A 902 -41.42 -0.02 10.85
N LYS A 903 -40.87 -0.71 9.83
CA LYS A 903 -41.07 -0.32 8.42
C LYS A 903 -42.53 -0.41 7.98
N HIS A 904 -43.30 -1.37 8.51
CA HIS A 904 -44.74 -1.48 8.23
C HIS A 904 -45.58 -0.40 8.95
N GLN A 905 -45.18 0.05 10.14
CA GLN A 905 -45.90 1.12 10.87
C GLN A 905 -45.69 2.50 10.24
N GLN A 906 -44.53 2.79 9.64
CA GLN A 906 -44.31 4.05 8.90
C GLN A 906 -45.12 4.16 7.60
N HIS A 907 -45.51 3.04 6.99
CA HIS A 907 -46.33 3.06 5.77
C HIS A 907 -47.84 3.26 6.03
N HIS A 908 -48.32 3.14 7.28
CA HIS A 908 -49.76 3.18 7.57
C HIS A 908 -50.31 4.58 7.92
N HIS A 909 -49.49 5.63 7.94
CA HIS A 909 -49.92 7.01 8.26
C HIS A 909 -50.20 7.91 7.04
N GLN A 910 -50.22 7.38 5.82
CA GLN A 910 -50.43 8.19 4.60
C GLN A 910 -51.68 7.87 3.76
N SER A 911 -52.64 7.09 4.27
CA SER A 911 -53.89 6.85 3.51
C SER A 911 -55.11 6.58 4.40
N GLN A 912 -55.93 7.62 4.60
CA GLN A 912 -57.36 7.45 4.86
C GLN A 912 -58.18 8.35 3.93
N SER A 913 -58.98 7.75 3.05
CA SER A 913 -60.27 8.30 2.63
C SER A 913 -61.23 7.20 2.11
N GLN A 914 -62.30 6.99 2.90
CA GLN A 914 -63.70 6.70 2.50
C GLN A 914 -64.16 5.29 2.02
N PRO A 915 -65.49 4.96 2.17
CA PRO A 915 -65.95 3.81 2.97
C PRO A 915 -66.86 2.78 2.23
N SER A 916 -67.44 1.84 3.01
CA SER A 916 -68.48 0.80 2.72
C SER A 916 -67.94 -0.62 2.38
N THR A 917 -68.45 -1.76 2.85
CA THR A 917 -69.64 -2.18 3.64
C THR A 917 -69.42 -3.60 4.24
N ALA A 918 -70.22 -3.94 5.27
CA ALA A 918 -70.33 -5.15 6.14
C ALA A 918 -70.07 -6.55 5.51
N ALA A 919 -69.82 -7.67 6.24
CA ALA A 919 -70.32 -8.09 7.55
C ALA A 919 -69.53 -9.27 8.22
N ALA A 920 -69.42 -9.17 9.55
CA ALA A 920 -69.51 -10.17 10.64
C ALA A 920 -68.98 -11.63 10.52
N ALA A 921 -68.10 -12.02 11.46
CA ALA A 921 -68.43 -13.01 12.53
C ALA A 921 -67.36 -13.07 13.64
N SER A 922 -67.84 -13.20 14.88
CA SER A 922 -67.19 -13.03 16.18
C SER A 922 -66.47 -14.27 16.75
N LYS A 923 -65.45 -14.04 17.60
CA LYS A 923 -65.10 -14.65 18.90
C LYS A 923 -63.59 -14.43 19.10
N GLY A 924 -63.03 -13.93 20.20
CA GLY A 924 -63.37 -13.84 21.61
C GLY A 924 -62.01 -13.75 22.30
N GLY A 925 -61.79 -12.75 23.15
CA GLY A 925 -60.45 -12.42 23.66
C GLY A 925 -59.88 -13.44 24.65
N ASN A 926 -58.55 -13.48 24.74
CA ASN A 926 -57.88 -13.42 26.03
C ASN A 926 -56.43 -12.97 25.89
N SER A 927 -56.09 -11.96 26.67
CA SER A 927 -54.74 -11.48 26.96
C SER A 927 -53.90 -12.58 27.61
N ASN A 928 -52.73 -12.87 27.06
CA ASN A 928 -51.61 -13.46 27.80
C ASN A 928 -50.30 -13.01 27.15
N ILE A 929 -49.61 -12.11 27.85
CA ILE A 929 -48.19 -11.80 27.65
C ILE A 929 -47.41 -13.02 28.18
N PRO A 930 -46.62 -13.74 27.39
CA PRO A 930 -45.73 -14.75 27.95
C PRO A 930 -44.45 -14.05 28.44
N SER A 931 -44.27 -14.04 29.75
CA SER A 931 -42.97 -13.97 30.40
C SER A 931 -42.00 -14.98 29.77
N ALA A 932 -40.79 -14.53 29.42
CA ALA A 932 -39.73 -15.38 28.89
C ALA A 932 -39.38 -16.52 29.87
N PRO A 933 -39.40 -17.80 29.44
CA PRO A 933 -38.84 -18.88 30.23
C PRO A 933 -37.34 -19.01 29.94
N TYR A 934 -36.52 -18.73 30.96
CA TYR A 934 -35.17 -19.28 31.03
C TYR A 934 -35.27 -20.76 31.42
N GLY A 935 -34.65 -21.64 30.62
CA GLY A 935 -34.28 -23.01 31.02
C GLY A 935 -35.03 -24.15 30.32
N GLY A 936 -34.26 -25.04 29.68
CA GLY A 936 -34.66 -26.40 29.31
C GLY A 936 -35.30 -26.54 27.93
N GLY A 937 -34.50 -26.78 26.87
CA GLY A 937 -35.04 -27.09 25.54
C GLY A 937 -34.03 -27.15 24.39
N ASP A 938 -32.82 -26.62 24.56
CA ASP A 938 -31.90 -26.32 23.44
C ASP A 938 -31.25 -27.58 22.82
N GLY A 939 -31.05 -28.64 23.61
CA GLY A 939 -30.39 -29.88 23.14
C GLY A 939 -31.19 -30.66 22.09
N SER A 940 -32.51 -30.83 22.29
CA SER A 940 -33.39 -31.54 21.34
C SER A 940 -33.57 -30.76 20.04
N ALA A 941 -33.72 -29.44 20.13
CA ALA A 941 -33.82 -28.56 18.97
C ALA A 941 -32.53 -28.61 18.11
N THR A 942 -31.36 -28.57 18.75
CA THR A 942 -30.05 -28.66 18.07
C THR A 942 -29.85 -30.01 17.38
N LEU A 943 -30.27 -31.12 17.99
CA LEU A 943 -30.21 -32.45 17.38
C LEU A 943 -31.09 -32.59 16.14
N SER A 944 -32.27 -31.97 16.12
CA SER A 944 -33.13 -31.94 14.93
C SER A 944 -32.56 -31.08 13.79
N ARG A 945 -31.76 -30.05 14.13
CA ARG A 945 -31.09 -29.17 13.16
C ARG A 945 -29.87 -29.85 12.52
N LEU A 946 -29.13 -30.66 13.28
CA LEU A 946 -27.99 -31.43 12.79
C LEU A 946 -28.34 -32.40 11.65
N SER A 947 -29.56 -32.96 11.63
CA SER A 947 -30.02 -33.80 10.51
C SER A 947 -30.30 -33.03 9.21
N LYS A 948 -30.40 -31.70 9.27
CA LYS A 948 -30.70 -30.83 8.12
C LYS A 948 -29.45 -30.24 7.47
N ILE A 949 -28.32 -30.21 8.17
CA ILE A 949 -27.05 -29.68 7.64
C ILE A 949 -26.44 -30.75 6.74
N LYS A 950 -26.41 -30.48 5.42
CA LYS A 950 -25.83 -31.37 4.40
C LYS A 950 -24.50 -30.80 3.92
N GLN A 951 -23.55 -31.68 3.63
CA GLN A 951 -22.43 -31.35 2.74
C GLN A 951 -22.99 -31.24 1.32
N ILE A 952 -22.95 -30.06 0.73
CA ILE A 952 -23.54 -29.80 -0.60
C ILE A 952 -22.42 -29.61 -1.62
N THR A 953 -22.46 -30.43 -2.68
CA THR A 953 -21.44 -30.51 -3.74
C THR A 953 -21.62 -29.47 -4.86
N HIS A 954 -22.82 -28.88 -4.99
CA HIS A 954 -23.14 -27.89 -6.04
C HIS A 954 -23.47 -26.51 -5.47
N LYS A 955 -22.78 -25.48 -5.97
CA LYS A 955 -23.08 -24.07 -5.71
C LYS A 955 -24.18 -23.59 -6.65
N LEU A 956 -25.43 -23.69 -6.22
CA LEU A 956 -26.53 -22.96 -6.85
C LEU A 956 -27.27 -22.19 -5.76
N LEU A 957 -26.84 -20.95 -5.48
CA LEU A 957 -27.59 -19.86 -4.82
C LEU A 957 -28.46 -20.21 -3.59
N ASP A 958 -28.24 -21.35 -2.93
CA ASP A 958 -29.07 -21.83 -1.83
C ASP A 958 -28.66 -21.06 -0.57
N SER A 959 -29.59 -20.37 0.07
CA SER A 959 -29.35 -19.49 1.24
C SER A 959 -29.26 -20.25 2.57
N SER A 960 -29.31 -21.59 2.53
CA SER A 960 -29.31 -22.42 3.72
C SER A 960 -27.97 -22.41 4.50
N PRO A 961 -28.00 -22.48 5.84
CA PRO A 961 -26.79 -22.70 6.66
C PRO A 961 -26.18 -24.08 6.39
N GLY A 962 -24.84 -24.16 6.29
CA GLY A 962 -24.16 -25.43 6.03
C GLY A 962 -22.71 -25.29 5.54
N LEU A 963 -22.07 -26.44 5.30
CA LEU A 963 -20.71 -26.54 4.75
C LEU A 963 -20.76 -26.90 3.26
N TYR A 964 -20.23 -26.02 2.42
CA TYR A 964 -20.16 -26.16 0.97
C TYR A 964 -18.72 -26.42 0.57
N THR A 965 -18.44 -27.63 0.08
CA THR A 965 -17.09 -28.05 -0.30
C THR A 965 -17.11 -29.22 -1.27
N GLN A 966 -16.20 -29.19 -2.24
CA GLN A 966 -15.92 -30.31 -3.15
C GLN A 966 -14.73 -31.17 -2.69
N TYR A 967 -14.12 -30.80 -1.56
CA TYR A 967 -12.97 -31.49 -0.99
C TYR A 967 -13.34 -32.91 -0.55
N LYS A 968 -12.50 -33.88 -0.91
CA LYS A 968 -12.63 -35.27 -0.48
C LYS A 968 -11.63 -35.51 0.66
N PRO A 969 -12.10 -35.79 1.89
CA PRO A 969 -11.20 -36.00 3.01
C PRO A 969 -10.40 -37.29 2.85
N PHE A 970 -9.10 -37.21 3.15
CA PHE A 970 -8.18 -38.34 3.27
C PHE A 970 -8.47 -39.16 4.53
N VAL A 971 -8.94 -38.52 5.61
CA VAL A 971 -9.19 -39.16 6.91
C VAL A 971 -10.68 -39.42 7.15
N GLN A 972 -11.01 -40.63 7.62
CA GLN A 972 -12.38 -40.99 7.97
C GLN A 972 -12.79 -40.38 9.32
N LYS A 973 -14.07 -39.99 9.41
CA LYS A 973 -14.65 -39.45 10.65
C LYS A 973 -14.68 -40.49 11.78
N ASP A 974 -14.25 -40.09 12.97
CA ASP A 974 -14.46 -40.87 14.19
C ASP A 974 -15.94 -40.85 14.61
N LYS A 975 -16.67 -41.89 14.19
CA LYS A 975 -18.10 -42.05 14.50
C LYS A 975 -18.36 -42.24 15.99
N ALA A 976 -17.43 -42.83 16.75
CA ALA A 976 -17.61 -43.09 18.17
C ALA A 976 -17.48 -41.79 18.96
N PHE A 977 -16.46 -40.98 18.66
CA PHE A 977 -16.28 -39.66 19.24
C PHE A 977 -17.46 -38.73 18.93
N ILE A 978 -17.88 -38.64 17.66
CA ILE A 978 -19.04 -37.81 17.28
C ILE A 978 -20.29 -38.23 18.06
N LYS A 979 -20.56 -39.53 18.19
CA LYS A 979 -21.69 -40.03 19.00
C LYS A 979 -21.57 -39.62 20.48
N LYS A 980 -20.37 -39.66 21.06
CA LYS A 980 -20.10 -39.27 22.46
C LYS A 980 -20.39 -37.79 22.72
N ILE A 981 -20.01 -36.91 21.79
CA ILE A 981 -20.29 -35.48 21.88
C ILE A 981 -21.79 -35.19 21.69
N LEU A 982 -22.43 -35.84 20.70
CA LEU A 982 -23.87 -35.71 20.45
C LEU A 982 -24.72 -36.27 21.60
N LEU A 983 -24.26 -37.30 22.30
CA LEU A 983 -24.90 -37.78 23.53
C LEU A 983 -24.80 -36.76 24.66
N GLY A 984 -23.69 -36.00 24.73
CA GLY A 984 -23.55 -34.88 25.65
C GLY A 984 -24.61 -33.79 25.44
N LEU A 985 -25.00 -33.52 24.18
CA LEU A 985 -26.12 -32.61 23.87
C LEU A 985 -27.47 -33.15 24.35
N LYS A 986 -27.69 -34.47 24.24
CA LYS A 986 -28.91 -35.12 24.75
C LYS A 986 -29.01 -35.10 26.27
N THR A 987 -27.87 -35.10 26.95
CA THR A 987 -27.75 -35.18 28.41
C THR A 987 -27.50 -33.80 29.05
N GLU A 988 -27.62 -32.72 28.28
CA GLU A 988 -27.40 -31.33 28.71
C GLU A 988 -26.05 -31.12 29.43
N ARG A 989 -25.00 -31.81 28.95
CA ARG A 989 -23.64 -31.63 29.46
C ARG A 989 -23.20 -30.16 29.28
N PRO A 990 -22.56 -29.53 30.29
CA PRO A 990 -22.06 -28.16 30.18
C PRO A 990 -21.18 -27.96 28.95
N VAL A 991 -21.31 -26.80 28.32
CA VAL A 991 -20.62 -26.45 27.07
C VAL A 991 -19.10 -26.45 27.26
N SER A 992 -18.59 -25.98 28.40
CA SER A 992 -17.17 -26.01 28.73
C SER A 992 -16.57 -27.42 28.69
N VAL A 993 -17.30 -28.42 29.18
CA VAL A 993 -16.87 -29.83 29.17
C VAL A 993 -16.90 -30.39 27.74
N GLN A 994 -17.90 -30.01 26.95
CA GLN A 994 -17.98 -30.41 25.54
C GLN A 994 -16.82 -29.82 24.73
N SER A 995 -16.47 -28.55 24.97
CA SER A 995 -15.31 -27.88 24.40
C SER A 995 -14.00 -28.55 24.82
N ALA A 996 -13.83 -28.91 26.09
CA ALA A 996 -12.65 -29.62 26.56
C ALA A 996 -12.48 -31.01 25.91
N LEU A 997 -13.57 -31.77 25.76
CA LEU A 997 -13.55 -33.05 25.05
C LEU A 997 -13.18 -32.89 23.57
N LEU A 998 -13.68 -31.83 22.93
CA LEU A 998 -13.38 -31.52 21.53
C LEU A 998 -11.92 -31.13 21.34
N ARG A 999 -11.39 -30.24 22.18
CA ARG A 999 -9.97 -29.86 22.16
C ARG A 999 -9.07 -31.06 22.39
N ARG A 1000 -9.38 -31.89 23.39
CA ARG A 1000 -8.58 -33.08 23.69
C ARG A 1000 -8.51 -34.04 22.49
N HIS A 1001 -9.63 -34.32 21.85
CA HIS A 1001 -9.66 -35.19 20.67
C HIS A 1001 -8.85 -34.63 19.50
N LEU A 1002 -8.99 -33.32 19.23
CA LEU A 1002 -8.25 -32.65 18.15
C LEU A 1002 -6.75 -32.51 18.45
N LEU A 1003 -6.38 -32.31 19.72
CA LEU A 1003 -5.01 -32.30 20.20
C LEU A 1003 -4.37 -33.67 19.99
N GLU A 1004 -5.02 -34.74 20.44
CA GLU A 1004 -4.54 -36.12 20.24
C GLU A 1004 -4.39 -36.44 18.74
N LEU A 1005 -5.37 -36.06 17.92
CA LEU A 1005 -5.32 -36.25 16.46
C LEU A 1005 -4.15 -35.50 15.80
N THR A 1006 -3.97 -34.23 16.14
CA THR A 1006 -2.90 -33.39 15.59
C THR A 1006 -1.53 -33.89 16.06
N GLN A 1007 -1.39 -34.27 17.33
CA GLN A 1007 -0.15 -34.85 17.84
C GLN A 1007 0.19 -36.16 17.13
N SER A 1008 -0.77 -37.06 16.95
CA SER A 1008 -0.57 -38.28 16.15
C SER A 1008 -0.08 -37.99 14.74
N PHE A 1009 -0.56 -36.90 14.12
CA PHE A 1009 -0.11 -36.46 12.80
C PHE A 1009 1.29 -35.80 12.83
N MET A 1010 1.65 -35.06 13.87
CA MET A 1010 2.92 -34.33 13.92
C MET A 1010 4.10 -35.15 14.48
N ILE A 1011 3.85 -36.16 15.33
CA ILE A 1011 4.91 -36.99 15.94
C ILE A 1011 5.87 -37.61 14.91
N PRO A 1012 5.42 -38.21 13.79
CA PRO A 1012 6.33 -38.77 12.79
C PRO A 1012 7.24 -37.69 12.18
N LEU A 1013 6.69 -36.50 11.91
CA LEU A 1013 7.44 -35.36 11.37
C LEU A 1013 8.49 -34.86 12.37
N GLU A 1014 8.14 -34.73 13.65
CA GLU A 1014 9.08 -34.32 14.70
C GLU A 1014 10.21 -35.34 14.88
N ARG A 1015 9.91 -36.65 14.79
CA ARG A 1015 10.94 -37.71 14.83
C ARG A 1015 11.89 -37.65 13.64
N TYR A 1016 11.35 -37.48 12.44
CA TYR A 1016 12.16 -37.35 11.23
C TYR A 1016 13.00 -36.07 11.25
N MET A 1017 12.43 -34.95 11.70
CA MET A 1017 13.15 -33.71 11.91
C MET A 1017 14.34 -33.89 12.86
N ALA A 1018 14.16 -34.58 13.98
CA ALA A 1018 15.25 -34.90 14.90
C ALA A 1018 16.35 -35.78 14.25
N SER A 1019 15.99 -36.67 13.32
CA SER A 1019 16.96 -37.49 12.57
C SER A 1019 17.84 -36.70 11.59
N LEU A 1020 17.43 -35.47 11.23
CA LEU A 1020 18.24 -34.58 10.39
C LEU A 1020 19.43 -33.99 11.14
N MET A 1021 19.47 -34.11 12.48
CA MET A 1021 20.56 -33.63 13.31
C MET A 1021 21.83 -34.48 13.07
N PRO A 1022 22.96 -33.86 12.68
CA PRO A 1022 24.25 -34.55 12.57
C PRO A 1022 24.65 -35.23 13.89
N LEU A 1023 25.36 -36.37 13.79
CA LEU A 1023 25.84 -37.07 14.98
C LEU A 1023 26.89 -36.22 15.71
N GLN A 1024 26.89 -36.27 17.04
CA GLN A 1024 27.79 -35.45 17.86
C GLN A 1024 29.28 -35.66 17.51
N LYS A 1025 29.67 -36.88 17.11
CA LYS A 1025 31.03 -37.22 16.66
C LYS A 1025 31.47 -36.48 15.39
N ASP A 1026 30.51 -36.01 14.59
CA ASP A 1026 30.77 -35.29 13.33
C ASP A 1026 30.94 -33.78 13.56
N ILE A 1027 30.65 -33.29 14.77
CA ILE A 1027 30.85 -31.91 15.18
C ILE A 1027 32.32 -31.71 15.58
N SER A 1028 33.13 -31.20 14.64
CA SER A 1028 34.54 -30.90 14.90
C SER A 1028 34.72 -29.46 15.40
N PRO A 1029 35.54 -29.22 16.45
CA PRO A 1029 35.86 -27.86 16.91
C PRO A 1029 36.74 -27.08 15.93
N PHE A 1030 37.36 -27.76 14.96
CA PHE A 1030 38.32 -27.14 14.04
C PHE A 1030 37.72 -26.86 12.65
N ARG A 1031 36.45 -27.21 12.43
CA ARG A 1031 35.72 -26.94 11.18
C ARG A 1031 34.57 -25.97 11.46
N SER A 1032 33.91 -25.48 10.42
CA SER A 1032 32.69 -24.71 10.61
C SER A 1032 31.59 -25.58 11.22
N ALA A 1033 30.66 -24.97 11.96
CA ALA A 1033 29.52 -25.69 12.52
C ALA A 1033 28.78 -26.44 11.40
N PRO A 1034 28.47 -27.73 11.59
CA PRO A 1034 27.75 -28.50 10.58
C PRO A 1034 26.34 -27.96 10.42
N GLN A 1035 25.82 -28.07 9.21
CA GLN A 1035 24.43 -27.72 8.89
C GLN A 1035 23.52 -28.94 9.11
N PRO A 1036 22.23 -28.75 9.47
CA PRO A 1036 21.28 -29.85 9.51
C PRO A 1036 21.17 -30.53 8.13
N ASN A 1037 20.89 -31.83 8.11
CA ASN A 1037 20.65 -32.53 6.84
C ASN A 1037 19.37 -32.02 6.17
N PRO A 1038 19.31 -31.96 4.82
CA PRO A 1038 18.12 -31.47 4.13
C PRO A 1038 16.95 -32.45 4.29
N PHE A 1039 15.74 -31.92 4.52
CA PHE A 1039 14.52 -32.71 4.59
C PHE A 1039 14.15 -33.28 3.21
N ARG A 1040 13.95 -34.60 3.12
CA ARG A 1040 13.55 -35.29 1.89
C ARG A 1040 12.18 -35.93 2.07
N GLN A 1041 11.22 -35.48 1.27
CA GLN A 1041 9.81 -35.91 1.40
C GLN A 1041 9.65 -37.43 1.23
N GLU A 1042 10.25 -38.02 0.20
CA GLU A 1042 10.11 -39.47 -0.05
C GLU A 1042 10.76 -40.31 1.06
N ASP A 1043 11.89 -39.87 1.62
CA ASP A 1043 12.54 -40.54 2.75
C ASP A 1043 11.63 -40.51 3.99
N PHE A 1044 10.99 -39.38 4.27
CA PHE A 1044 10.00 -39.29 5.34
C PHE A 1044 8.81 -40.22 5.09
N LEU A 1045 8.22 -40.20 3.88
CA LEU A 1045 7.05 -41.01 3.56
C LEU A 1045 7.35 -42.51 3.70
N ALA A 1046 8.57 -42.95 3.38
CA ALA A 1046 9.01 -44.33 3.61
C ALA A 1046 9.03 -44.74 5.10
N THR A 1047 9.19 -43.79 6.03
CA THR A 1047 9.13 -44.08 7.47
C THR A 1047 7.71 -44.25 8.01
N LEU A 1048 6.68 -43.86 7.23
CA LEU A 1048 5.31 -43.86 7.71
C LEU A 1048 4.79 -45.27 7.98
N ASP A 1049 5.24 -46.30 7.27
CA ASP A 1049 4.80 -47.67 7.51
C ASP A 1049 5.14 -48.15 8.94
N GLU A 1050 6.30 -47.73 9.46
CA GLU A 1050 6.80 -48.15 10.78
C GLU A 1050 6.47 -47.16 11.91
N CYS A 1051 6.31 -45.88 11.59
CA CYS A 1051 6.19 -44.80 12.58
C CYS A 1051 4.97 -43.88 12.37
N GLY A 1052 4.08 -44.17 11.43
CA GLY A 1052 3.02 -43.26 11.01
C GLY A 1052 1.84 -43.10 11.97
N PRO A 1053 0.93 -42.14 11.68
CA PRO A 1053 -0.21 -41.81 12.53
C PRO A 1053 -1.18 -42.97 12.75
N GLN A 1054 -1.25 -43.93 11.83
CA GLN A 1054 -2.07 -45.13 11.95
C GLN A 1054 -1.78 -45.99 13.20
N LEU A 1055 -0.62 -45.79 13.83
CA LEU A 1055 -0.22 -46.49 15.05
C LEU A 1055 -0.72 -45.80 16.33
N THR A 1056 -1.06 -44.51 16.27
CA THR A 1056 -1.39 -43.70 17.46
C THR A 1056 -2.78 -43.05 17.37
N SER A 1057 -3.30 -42.81 16.17
CA SER A 1057 -4.61 -42.21 15.94
C SER A 1057 -5.72 -43.24 15.91
N THR A 1058 -6.90 -42.89 16.43
CA THR A 1058 -8.14 -43.68 16.30
C THR A 1058 -8.75 -43.59 14.90
N CYS A 1059 -8.36 -42.59 14.12
CA CYS A 1059 -8.87 -42.35 12.78
C CYS A 1059 -8.11 -43.20 11.73
N ARG A 1060 -8.83 -43.67 10.71
CA ARG A 1060 -8.26 -44.41 9.56
C ARG A 1060 -8.39 -43.57 8.30
N GLY A 1061 -7.45 -43.70 7.37
CA GLY A 1061 -7.46 -42.91 6.14
C GLY A 1061 -6.19 -43.08 5.32
N ASP A 1062 -6.12 -42.33 4.23
CA ASP A 1062 -4.92 -42.19 3.40
C ASP A 1062 -4.00 -41.12 4.02
N TRP A 1063 -3.20 -41.53 5.00
CA TRP A 1063 -2.27 -40.64 5.69
C TRP A 1063 -1.15 -40.14 4.77
N GLU A 1064 -0.67 -40.97 3.84
CA GLU A 1064 0.38 -40.60 2.89
C GLU A 1064 -0.09 -39.47 1.97
N GLY A 1065 -1.29 -39.61 1.40
CA GLY A 1065 -1.93 -38.57 0.59
C GLY A 1065 -2.11 -37.26 1.36
N LEU A 1066 -2.49 -37.34 2.64
CA LEU A 1066 -2.61 -36.16 3.49
C LEU A 1066 -1.26 -35.46 3.73
N TYR A 1067 -0.18 -36.20 4.00
CA TYR A 1067 1.16 -35.61 4.14
C TYR A 1067 1.64 -34.95 2.85
N ARG A 1068 1.45 -35.59 1.70
CA ARG A 1068 1.80 -35.00 0.39
C ARG A 1068 1.08 -33.67 0.17
N ARG A 1069 -0.20 -33.58 0.57
CA ARG A 1069 -0.96 -32.32 0.52
C ARG A 1069 -0.43 -31.31 1.55
N PHE A 1070 -0.13 -31.74 2.77
CA PHE A 1070 0.38 -30.90 3.84
C PHE A 1070 1.74 -30.28 3.50
N PHE A 1071 2.65 -30.99 2.83
CA PHE A 1071 3.95 -30.45 2.42
C PHE A 1071 3.88 -29.26 1.46
N SER A 1072 2.77 -29.13 0.73
CA SER A 1072 2.52 -27.97 -0.14
C SER A 1072 1.86 -26.80 0.61
N SER A 1073 1.53 -26.96 1.89
CA SER A 1073 0.76 -25.98 2.67
C SER A 1073 1.66 -24.94 3.37
N PRO A 1074 1.14 -23.72 3.63
CA PRO A 1074 1.82 -22.72 4.44
C PRO A 1074 2.12 -23.18 5.87
N ASN A 1075 1.27 -24.05 6.44
CA ASN A 1075 1.44 -24.57 7.79
C ASN A 1075 2.69 -25.46 7.90
N PHE A 1076 2.94 -26.31 6.90
CA PHE A 1076 4.18 -27.09 6.85
C PHE A 1076 5.39 -26.17 6.68
N LYS A 1077 5.32 -25.20 5.76
CA LYS A 1077 6.42 -24.25 5.53
C LYS A 1077 6.81 -23.52 6.81
N GLY A 1078 5.83 -22.93 7.51
CA GLY A 1078 6.09 -22.19 8.76
C GLY A 1078 6.59 -23.08 9.89
N TRP A 1079 6.04 -24.29 10.06
CA TRP A 1079 6.56 -25.26 11.03
C TRP A 1079 7.99 -25.72 10.68
N TYR A 1080 8.25 -26.03 9.41
CA TYR A 1080 9.55 -26.51 8.94
C TYR A 1080 10.63 -25.46 9.10
N GLU A 1081 10.40 -24.21 8.67
CA GLU A 1081 11.35 -23.11 8.81
C GLU A 1081 11.68 -22.85 10.28
N ALA A 1082 10.67 -22.85 11.17
CA ALA A 1082 10.88 -22.70 12.60
C ALA A 1082 11.72 -23.84 13.19
N ARG A 1083 11.39 -25.10 12.87
CA ARG A 1083 12.12 -26.28 13.38
C ARG A 1083 13.54 -26.39 12.82
N TYR A 1084 13.73 -26.09 11.55
CA TYR A 1084 15.03 -26.12 10.90
C TYR A 1084 15.95 -25.03 11.50
N PHE A 1085 15.42 -23.83 11.75
CA PHE A 1085 16.13 -22.77 12.43
C PHE A 1085 16.50 -23.15 13.89
N GLU A 1086 15.58 -23.78 14.63
CA GLU A 1086 15.86 -24.31 15.98
C GLU A 1086 16.98 -25.37 15.96
N LEU A 1087 17.01 -26.25 14.96
CA LEU A 1087 18.09 -27.23 14.76
C LEU A 1087 19.43 -26.57 14.44
N GLU A 1088 19.44 -25.60 13.52
CA GLU A 1088 20.65 -24.88 13.15
C GLU A 1088 21.25 -24.18 14.37
N GLN A 1089 20.43 -23.49 15.17
CA GLN A 1089 20.89 -22.86 16.40
C GLN A 1089 21.40 -23.87 17.44
N THR A 1090 20.73 -25.00 17.59
CA THR A 1090 21.18 -26.07 18.49
C THR A 1090 22.57 -26.57 18.09
N LEU A 1091 22.84 -26.74 16.79
CA LEU A 1091 24.17 -27.11 16.27
C LEU A 1091 25.20 -26.01 16.48
N GLN A 1092 24.83 -24.74 16.34
CA GLN A 1092 25.71 -23.62 16.67
C GLN A 1092 26.12 -23.65 18.15
N VAL A 1093 25.17 -23.92 19.06
CA VAL A 1093 25.43 -24.05 20.50
C VAL A 1093 26.34 -25.23 20.81
N LEU A 1094 26.04 -26.42 20.28
CA LEU A 1094 26.87 -27.61 20.47
C LEU A 1094 28.29 -27.41 19.93
N HIS A 1095 28.43 -26.79 18.76
CA HIS A 1095 29.74 -26.46 18.20
C HIS A 1095 30.51 -25.47 19.08
N MET A 1096 29.84 -24.46 19.66
CA MET A 1096 30.48 -23.53 20.61
C MET A 1096 30.97 -24.25 21.87
N GLN A 1097 30.20 -25.21 22.37
CA GLN A 1097 30.62 -26.04 23.49
C GLN A 1097 31.87 -26.86 23.14
N THR A 1098 31.85 -27.61 22.04
CA THR A 1098 33.00 -28.41 21.59
C THR A 1098 34.24 -27.54 21.35
N LEU A 1099 34.07 -26.33 20.80
CA LEU A 1099 35.14 -25.38 20.58
C LEU A 1099 35.75 -24.85 21.88
N SER A 1100 34.93 -24.64 22.92
CA SER A 1100 35.43 -24.18 24.23
C SER A 1100 36.22 -25.26 24.97
N GLU A 1101 35.81 -26.53 24.85
CA GLU A 1101 36.46 -27.68 25.46
C GLU A 1101 37.74 -28.13 24.71
N ALA A 1102 37.94 -27.69 23.47
CA ALA A 1102 39.07 -28.09 22.63
C ALA A 1102 40.42 -27.46 23.04
N ASN A 1103 41.52 -28.20 22.85
CA ASN A 1103 42.88 -27.69 23.08
C ASN A 1103 43.43 -26.96 21.84
N LEU A 1104 43.05 -25.70 21.67
CA LEU A 1104 43.46 -24.89 20.51
C LEU A 1104 44.96 -24.54 20.50
N ALA A 1105 45.62 -24.54 21.65
CA ALA A 1105 47.06 -24.27 21.75
C ALA A 1105 47.92 -25.41 21.18
N GLU A 1106 47.45 -26.65 21.30
CA GLU A 1106 48.10 -27.81 20.69
C GLU A 1106 47.80 -27.88 19.19
N TRP A 1107 46.56 -27.58 18.78
CA TRP A 1107 46.17 -27.52 17.37
C TRP A 1107 47.00 -26.50 16.56
N ALA A 1108 47.34 -25.35 17.17
CA ALA A 1108 48.14 -24.31 16.52
C ALA A 1108 49.60 -24.74 16.24
N LYS A 1109 50.12 -25.77 16.90
CA LYS A 1109 51.50 -26.24 16.68
C LYS A 1109 51.63 -26.88 15.29
N GLY A 1110 52.51 -26.34 14.46
CA GLY A 1110 52.77 -26.85 13.10
C GLY A 1110 51.73 -26.43 12.06
N LYS A 1111 50.87 -25.46 12.37
CA LYS A 1111 49.94 -24.82 11.44
C LYS A 1111 50.53 -23.54 10.84
N LEU A 1112 50.07 -23.19 9.65
CA LEU A 1112 50.49 -21.94 8.99
C LEU A 1112 49.88 -20.74 9.73
N GLU A 1113 50.58 -19.61 9.74
CA GLU A 1113 50.14 -18.38 10.42
C GLU A 1113 48.74 -17.93 9.94
N VAL A 1114 48.45 -18.09 8.64
CA VAL A 1114 47.14 -17.78 8.05
C VAL A 1114 46.01 -18.63 8.66
N GLU A 1115 46.26 -19.91 8.95
CA GLU A 1115 45.27 -20.81 9.56
C GLU A 1115 44.99 -20.41 11.03
N ILE A 1116 46.04 -19.94 11.74
CA ILE A 1116 45.93 -19.45 13.12
C ILE A 1116 45.15 -18.14 13.15
N VAL A 1117 45.42 -17.22 12.21
CA VAL A 1117 44.68 -15.95 12.07
C VAL A 1117 43.20 -16.21 11.73
N ASP A 1118 42.89 -17.13 10.81
CA ASP A 1118 41.51 -17.50 10.49
C ASP A 1118 40.76 -18.06 11.72
N MET A 1119 41.42 -18.92 12.51
CA MET A 1119 40.85 -19.43 13.75
C MET A 1119 40.60 -18.32 14.79
N ILE A 1120 41.51 -17.34 14.91
CA ILE A 1120 41.32 -16.17 15.78
C ILE A 1120 40.13 -15.32 15.31
N LEU A 1121 39.97 -15.10 14.01
CA LEU A 1121 38.83 -14.37 13.45
C LEU A 1121 37.51 -15.11 13.70
N ARG A 1122 37.49 -16.43 13.55
CA ARG A 1122 36.32 -17.27 13.88
C ARG A 1122 35.97 -17.19 15.37
N LEU A 1123 36.96 -17.28 16.26
CA LEU A 1123 36.74 -17.09 17.70
C LEU A 1123 36.22 -15.69 18.01
N ARG A 1124 36.74 -14.64 17.38
CA ARG A 1124 36.26 -13.26 17.56
C ARG A 1124 34.80 -13.13 17.14
N HIS A 1125 34.41 -13.71 16.00
CA HIS A 1125 33.02 -13.75 15.55
C HIS A 1125 32.11 -14.51 16.53
N LYS A 1126 32.55 -15.67 17.04
CA LYS A 1126 31.83 -16.43 18.08
C LYS A 1126 31.71 -15.69 19.42
N LEU A 1127 32.76 -14.95 19.80
CA LEU A 1127 32.75 -14.10 20.99
C LEU A 1127 31.82 -12.90 20.85
N ALA A 1128 31.71 -12.30 19.66
CA ALA A 1128 30.72 -11.25 19.38
C ALA A 1128 29.29 -11.76 19.57
N LEU A 1129 28.99 -12.98 19.10
CA LEU A 1129 27.69 -13.64 19.34
C LEU A 1129 27.41 -13.88 20.84
N CYS A 1130 28.45 -14.13 21.64
CA CYS A 1130 28.33 -14.28 23.11
C CYS A 1130 28.30 -12.94 23.87
N SER A 1131 28.65 -11.81 23.24
CA SER A 1131 28.86 -10.52 23.92
C SER A 1131 27.62 -9.61 23.96
N GLY A 1132 26.54 -9.93 23.23
CA GLY A 1132 25.28 -9.17 23.19
C GLY A 1132 24.48 -9.08 24.51
N SER A 1133 25.05 -9.50 25.64
CA SER A 1133 24.43 -9.42 26.98
C SER A 1133 24.51 -8.02 27.62
N GLY A 1134 25.15 -7.02 26.99
CA GLY A 1134 25.20 -5.67 27.57
C GLY A 1134 25.70 -4.59 26.61
N GLY A 1135 24.78 -3.72 26.17
CA GLY A 1135 25.09 -2.40 25.59
C GLY A 1135 24.86 -2.25 24.08
N GLY A 1136 23.81 -1.50 23.73
CA GLY A 1136 23.74 -0.61 22.55
C GLY A 1136 23.77 -1.20 21.13
N GLY A 1137 22.60 -1.22 20.47
CA GLY A 1137 22.46 -0.92 19.04
C GLY A 1137 23.08 -1.89 18.03
N GLY A 1138 22.40 -3.01 17.76
CA GLY A 1138 22.68 -3.88 16.61
C GLY A 1138 21.74 -5.09 16.60
N GLY A 1139 20.86 -5.18 15.60
CA GLY A 1139 19.74 -6.12 15.56
C GLY A 1139 20.12 -7.60 15.45
N GLY A 1140 19.25 -8.46 15.99
CA GLY A 1140 18.91 -9.73 15.36
C GLY A 1140 19.15 -11.02 16.15
N SER A 1141 20.38 -11.33 16.55
CA SER A 1141 20.75 -12.76 16.62
C SER A 1141 21.04 -13.38 18.00
N SER A 1142 21.04 -12.65 19.12
CA SER A 1142 21.60 -13.19 20.39
C SER A 1142 20.61 -13.70 21.45
N ASN A 1143 19.29 -13.51 21.30
CA ASN A 1143 18.32 -13.88 22.36
C ASN A 1143 17.69 -15.28 22.21
N HIS A 1144 17.92 -15.98 21.10
CA HIS A 1144 17.29 -17.27 20.85
C HIS A 1144 17.98 -18.46 21.57
N ILE A 1145 19.15 -18.25 22.17
CA ILE A 1145 19.93 -19.33 22.84
C ILE A 1145 19.20 -19.89 24.09
N ALA A 1146 18.34 -19.10 24.74
CA ALA A 1146 17.69 -19.47 26.00
C ALA A 1146 16.60 -20.56 25.87
N ALA A 1147 16.03 -20.75 24.67
CA ALA A 1147 14.92 -21.68 24.42
C ALA A 1147 15.35 -23.02 23.80
N LEU A 1148 16.65 -23.22 23.58
CA LEU A 1148 17.16 -24.42 22.92
C LEU A 1148 17.24 -25.60 23.91
N PRO A 1149 17.13 -26.85 23.43
CA PRO A 1149 17.26 -28.05 24.28
C PRO A 1149 18.61 -28.16 25.00
N VAL A 1150 19.65 -27.49 24.46
CA VAL A 1150 21.01 -27.47 25.01
C VAL A 1150 21.29 -26.08 25.56
N GLN A 1151 21.42 -25.98 26.89
CA GLN A 1151 21.75 -24.71 27.55
C GLN A 1151 23.27 -24.56 27.68
N LEU A 1152 23.82 -23.56 26.99
CA LEU A 1152 25.23 -23.18 27.10
C LEU A 1152 25.47 -22.37 28.38
N ASN A 1153 26.49 -22.67 29.17
CA ASN A 1153 26.95 -21.77 30.23
C ASN A 1153 27.70 -20.58 29.62
N ALA A 1154 26.94 -19.60 29.11
CA ALA A 1154 27.47 -18.51 28.29
C ALA A 1154 28.62 -17.71 28.95
N LYS A 1155 28.64 -17.59 30.28
CA LYS A 1155 29.72 -16.90 31.01
C LYS A 1155 31.02 -17.70 30.98
N GLU A 1156 30.94 -19.00 31.25
CA GLU A 1156 32.10 -19.88 31.31
C GLU A 1156 32.66 -20.18 29.92
N THR A 1157 31.79 -20.48 28.95
CA THR A 1157 32.18 -20.68 27.55
C THR A 1157 32.86 -19.43 26.98
N ARG A 1158 32.33 -18.23 27.26
CA ARG A 1158 32.96 -16.97 26.84
C ARG A 1158 34.36 -16.79 27.43
N ALA A 1159 34.53 -17.07 28.72
CA ALA A 1159 35.83 -16.96 29.38
C ALA A 1159 36.87 -17.93 28.78
N GLN A 1160 36.45 -19.16 28.48
CA GLN A 1160 37.32 -20.16 27.85
C GLN A 1160 37.70 -19.78 26.41
N LEU A 1161 36.73 -19.34 25.60
CA LEU A 1161 36.99 -18.89 24.22
C LEU A 1161 37.93 -17.66 24.18
N LEU A 1162 37.77 -16.70 25.09
CA LEU A 1162 38.69 -15.56 25.24
C LEU A 1162 40.10 -16.04 25.57
N ARG A 1163 40.24 -16.98 26.51
CA ARG A 1163 41.54 -17.55 26.89
C ARG A 1163 42.23 -18.25 25.72
N HIS A 1164 41.48 -19.02 24.93
CA HIS A 1164 42.01 -19.67 23.72
C HIS A 1164 42.47 -18.67 22.67
N MET A 1165 41.70 -17.61 22.43
CA MET A 1165 42.05 -16.54 21.50
C MET A 1165 43.35 -15.83 21.92
N GLU A 1166 43.49 -15.46 23.19
CA GLU A 1166 44.70 -14.82 23.73
C GLU A 1166 45.94 -15.73 23.65
N ASN A 1167 45.77 -17.03 23.91
CA ASN A 1167 46.87 -17.99 23.79
C ASN A 1167 47.36 -18.13 22.34
N MET A 1168 46.45 -18.14 21.35
CA MET A 1168 46.82 -18.20 19.93
C MET A 1168 47.43 -16.88 19.43
N LYS A 1169 46.97 -15.72 19.91
CA LYS A 1169 47.62 -14.43 19.62
C LYS A 1169 49.09 -14.41 20.04
N LYS A 1170 49.42 -15.02 21.19
CA LYS A 1170 50.81 -15.10 21.69
C LYS A 1170 51.74 -15.93 20.79
N SER A 1171 51.21 -16.91 20.05
CA SER A 1171 52.01 -17.73 19.13
C SER A 1171 52.32 -17.08 17.78
N LEU A 1172 51.73 -15.92 17.47
CA LEU A 1172 51.98 -15.19 16.21
C LEU A 1172 53.22 -14.27 16.31
N PRO A 1173 53.90 -13.95 15.20
CA PRO A 1173 54.92 -12.91 15.15
C PRO A 1173 54.39 -11.50 15.48
N ASP A 1174 55.27 -10.57 15.86
CA ASP A 1174 54.88 -9.28 16.47
C ASP A 1174 54.19 -8.30 15.50
N ASP A 1175 54.48 -8.40 14.20
CA ASP A 1175 53.80 -7.67 13.13
C ASP A 1175 52.33 -8.09 12.98
N LEU A 1176 52.02 -9.38 13.01
CA LEU A 1176 50.64 -9.90 12.97
C LEU A 1176 49.88 -9.66 14.27
N LYS A 1177 50.56 -9.67 15.42
CA LYS A 1177 49.96 -9.30 16.71
C LYS A 1177 49.47 -7.86 16.72
N GLN A 1178 50.23 -6.94 16.11
CA GLN A 1178 49.88 -5.52 16.05
C GLN A 1178 48.61 -5.29 15.20
N ILE A 1179 48.51 -5.98 14.05
CA ILE A 1179 47.33 -5.94 13.17
C ILE A 1179 46.07 -6.51 13.87
N LEU A 1180 46.22 -7.54 14.71
CA LEU A 1180 45.12 -8.15 15.48
C LEU A 1180 44.83 -7.45 16.83
N GLY A 1181 45.62 -6.44 17.20
CA GLY A 1181 45.51 -5.67 18.44
C GLY A 1181 44.75 -4.35 18.30
N ASP A 1182 44.83 -3.70 17.13
CA ASP A 1182 44.26 -2.37 16.87
C ASP A 1182 42.81 -2.38 16.32
N ALA A 1183 42.12 -3.54 16.27
CA ALA A 1183 40.78 -3.70 15.67
C ALA A 1183 39.74 -4.46 16.51
#